data_AF-A0A5C6E326-F1
#
_entry.id   AF-A0A5C6E326-F1
#
_cell.length_a   1.000
_cell.length_b   1.000
_cell.length_c   1.000
_cell.angle_alpha   90.00
_cell.angle_beta   90.00
_cell.angle_gamma   90.00
#
_symmetry.space_group_name_H-M   'P 1'
#
loop_
_entity.id
_entity.type
_entity.pdbx_description
1 polymer ?
#
loop_
_entity_poly.entity_id
_entity_poly.type
_entity_poly.pdbx_seq_one_letter_code
_entity_poly.pdbx_strand_id
1 'polypeptide(L)'
;MKIERLDLIAFGRFTDTSIDLATGNCQFHLIYGPNESGKSTSLRAITSLLYGMPQRAEDHFLHPTTKMRIGARLSGDDGGVLECIRRRGRKSTLRDDKDDQPIDDAVLAKMLGGIDREAFEHRFGLSHDELVKGGEAILAGQGDLGEILFAAGAGVSQLRAVGEQLNTLATARFVAGGKNGTINQLIRELAEKKKELEQVKIPPSEFNELREQLDEACDRAEKLQASAKQQAIRLAKMRAIQKALPLVPQWHSTRESLHDLADAPHLDDAFVDRRRSFETKREVSVEQVTSLNMRFKELKEQLQSLGEDQAILLHEAEIESLFERLGARDEARKHRVDLERKRLNMDRRMVEALEELSIVIDTTNKDEVTGQIDKSLAHLRIVDSVRTKLNALAQKYAMIVRQRDDADEQSRSAIKKLAEFEPFLDQHATPPDPNAISQVLESVGSPDAVLSDISQQRAAVKKIQKRCEQLCRKLEGFEGTYAMATSLRLPNEAAIDSAASQLKQREQSLARMTEQWNQLSAQQEQAEERLQSVQSLVALPTPEQLTDARGRRDQALVQAIADQQTGQLDAQLLFTLQQETRKADELVDAMRVHHEQLHQQASIQAELRRIERQRKICQASRESAKTALDEAQNAWQTLWQACGIAAADPDRMVRWIATHTQLVEAVLTLHDESEQQHQLEERLGVSTKRLKAAITAAADDAEKPCDGSLSENVSSPEDFASLYDQAAALRSRLQDTKKRHDDWNRQRDMIRSELPTLQTRLESRQKELDQWHADWSDATSALSQEVDRTPAVVIEKIAQIDAISAQQRERDILSVRIRSIREDNETYRGDVQRLVDQLEIRLPHGSGDVSDVFPVVKELFQRMQTQRSAAQQKSTLQKQLDSVSKQLQDATQQASETAVALQKLCEEARCDAPEKLVEVERRSKQRQQLEASRKSLEEQLRILANHASIDKFVSDVQSEQPELVEFELESLDAKLQATRDQLTQTQQEVGVLRHRLQQIDGSARASELSQSIQLLAGQMEHEVEEYARVKIAAMMLQQSIEHYRQENQGPVLGRAAKIFRRLTLDEYQGLKVDTDPRGNPILCGTRPNKDQVEVPANAMSTGTADALYLSLRLASIDHQLSRGQALPLIIDDCLVQLDDDRSKAALETFAELSNRTQVILFTHHEHVVELAKASLAPSVFEVHRL
;
A
#
# COMPACT_ATOMS: atom_id res chain seq x y z
N MET A 1 -11.95 29.88 51.96
CA MET A 1 -13.42 30.14 51.99
C MET A 1 -14.04 29.37 53.15
N LYS A 2 -14.92 30.01 53.93
CA LYS A 2 -15.63 29.46 55.08
C LYS A 2 -17.11 29.87 55.03
N ILE A 3 -17.99 29.00 55.51
CA ILE A 3 -19.42 29.26 55.70
C ILE A 3 -19.61 29.67 57.16
N GLU A 4 -19.90 30.94 57.41
CA GLU A 4 -20.13 31.46 58.76
C GLU A 4 -21.57 31.26 59.22
N ARG A 5 -22.53 31.39 58.31
CA ARG A 5 -23.95 31.19 58.61
C ARG A 5 -24.66 30.62 57.39
N LEU A 6 -25.53 29.63 57.60
CA LEU A 6 -26.40 29.06 56.56
C LEU A 6 -27.87 29.34 56.93
N ASP A 7 -28.55 30.15 56.14
CA ASP A 7 -29.92 30.59 56.36
C ASP A 7 -30.89 29.80 55.46
N LEU A 8 -31.58 28.82 56.03
CA LEU A 8 -32.60 27.99 55.37
C LEU A 8 -33.96 28.71 55.46
N ILE A 9 -34.08 29.81 54.72
CA ILE A 9 -35.26 30.71 54.71
C ILE A 9 -36.50 29.98 54.22
N ALA A 10 -36.43 29.33 53.05
CA ALA A 10 -37.51 28.51 52.51
C ALA A 10 -36.91 27.41 51.63
N PHE A 11 -36.52 26.27 52.21
CA PHE A 11 -35.87 25.19 51.48
C PHE A 11 -36.13 23.81 52.12
N GLY A 12 -36.68 22.87 51.34
CA GLY A 12 -37.08 21.55 51.82
C GLY A 12 -38.06 21.62 52.99
N ARG A 13 -37.71 21.01 54.13
CA ARG A 13 -38.54 21.01 55.35
C ARG A 13 -38.35 22.24 56.24
N PHE A 14 -37.35 23.07 55.97
CA PHE A 14 -36.99 24.19 56.84
C PHE A 14 -37.73 25.47 56.44
N THR A 15 -38.18 26.23 57.43
CA THR A 15 -38.76 27.57 57.28
C THR A 15 -38.06 28.48 58.27
N ASP A 16 -37.45 29.55 57.78
CA ASP A 16 -36.74 30.56 58.59
C ASP A 16 -35.79 29.96 59.65
N THR A 17 -35.05 28.91 59.28
CA THR A 17 -34.09 28.23 60.16
C THR A 17 -32.67 28.59 59.79
N SER A 18 -31.86 29.07 60.75
CA SER A 18 -30.45 29.39 60.51
C SER A 18 -29.53 28.47 61.29
N ILE A 19 -28.49 27.97 60.63
CA ILE A 19 -27.38 27.25 61.25
C ILE A 19 -26.21 28.23 61.37
N ASP A 20 -25.91 28.67 62.58
CA ASP A 20 -24.79 29.56 62.86
C ASP A 20 -23.51 28.73 63.04
N LEU A 21 -22.55 28.90 62.14
CA LEU A 21 -21.26 28.22 62.17
C LEU A 21 -20.12 29.18 62.57
N ALA A 22 -20.45 30.41 62.98
CA ALA A 22 -19.52 31.34 63.59
C ALA A 22 -19.47 31.19 65.13
N THR A 23 -20.39 30.42 65.70
CA THR A 23 -20.49 30.15 67.14
C THR A 23 -19.41 29.17 67.58
N GLY A 24 -18.67 29.51 68.64
CA GLY A 24 -17.49 28.79 69.11
C GLY A 24 -16.28 29.08 68.23
N ASN A 25 -15.13 29.44 68.81
CA ASN A 25 -13.89 29.74 68.06
C ASN A 25 -13.23 28.49 67.42
N CYS A 26 -14.03 27.56 66.90
CA CYS A 26 -13.59 26.32 66.29
C CYS A 26 -13.98 26.29 64.80
N GLN A 27 -13.43 25.33 64.05
CA GLN A 27 -13.68 25.15 62.61
C GLN A 27 -14.23 23.76 62.30
N PHE A 28 -14.50 22.96 63.34
CA PHE A 28 -15.11 21.65 63.24
C PHE A 28 -16.53 21.72 63.79
N HIS A 29 -17.53 21.55 62.91
CA HIS A 29 -18.93 21.63 63.26
C HIS A 29 -19.60 20.26 63.11
N LEU A 30 -20.20 19.78 64.19
CA LEU A 30 -20.93 18.52 64.24
C LEU A 30 -22.43 18.79 64.23
N ILE A 31 -23.11 18.47 63.13
CA ILE A 31 -24.55 18.68 62.95
C ILE A 31 -25.28 17.35 63.20
N TYR A 32 -25.96 17.26 64.33
CA TYR A 32 -26.75 16.11 64.74
C TYR A 32 -28.24 16.33 64.48
N GLY A 33 -28.92 15.28 64.02
CA GLY A 33 -30.37 15.20 64.11
C GLY A 33 -30.89 13.81 63.76
N PRO A 34 -32.09 13.40 64.21
CA PRO A 34 -32.67 12.09 63.86
C PRO A 34 -32.88 11.94 62.34
N ASN A 35 -33.22 10.74 61.88
CA ASN A 35 -33.63 10.57 60.49
C ASN A 35 -34.81 11.50 60.18
N GLU A 36 -34.86 11.99 58.94
CA GLU A 36 -35.81 12.99 58.46
C GLU A 36 -35.65 14.40 59.06
N SER A 37 -34.74 14.64 60.01
CA SER A 37 -34.48 15.96 60.63
C SER A 37 -34.03 17.07 59.66
N GLY A 38 -33.70 16.71 58.41
CA GLY A 38 -33.33 17.64 57.35
C GLY A 38 -31.83 17.73 57.07
N LYS A 39 -30.97 16.85 57.63
CA LYS A 39 -29.52 16.81 57.33
C LYS A 39 -29.20 16.80 55.83
N SER A 40 -29.77 15.85 55.08
CA SER A 40 -29.57 15.77 53.63
C SER A 40 -30.17 16.98 52.89
N THR A 41 -31.22 17.61 53.43
CA THR A 41 -31.76 18.88 52.94
C THR A 41 -30.77 20.02 53.15
N SER A 42 -30.11 20.10 54.32
CA SER A 42 -29.06 21.08 54.61
C SER A 42 -27.83 20.88 53.71
N LEU A 43 -27.41 19.64 53.46
CA LEU A 43 -26.33 19.32 52.52
C LEU A 43 -26.66 19.82 51.10
N ARG A 44 -27.85 19.48 50.59
CA ARG A 44 -28.31 19.96 49.28
C ARG A 44 -28.45 21.48 49.23
N ALA A 45 -28.76 22.12 50.36
CA ALA A 45 -28.82 23.57 50.45
C ALA A 45 -27.43 24.21 50.28
N ILE A 46 -26.38 23.65 50.88
CA ILE A 46 -25.01 24.15 50.72
C ILE A 46 -24.58 24.08 49.25
N THR A 47 -24.76 22.94 48.58
CA THR A 47 -24.41 22.83 47.15
C THR A 47 -25.25 23.75 46.27
N SER A 48 -26.56 23.86 46.56
CA SER A 48 -27.48 24.72 45.82
C SER A 48 -27.18 26.21 46.00
N LEU A 49 -26.67 26.60 47.17
CA LEU A 49 -26.16 27.95 47.43
C LEU A 49 -24.91 28.21 46.60
N LEU A 50 -23.92 27.30 46.61
CA LEU A 50 -22.64 27.52 45.95
C LEU A 50 -22.74 27.50 44.41
N TYR A 51 -23.55 26.61 43.84
CA TYR A 51 -23.59 26.35 42.38
C TYR A 51 -24.94 26.62 41.71
N GLY A 52 -25.94 27.03 42.49
CA GLY A 52 -27.30 27.25 42.00
C GLY A 52 -28.19 26.02 42.18
N MET A 53 -29.49 26.28 42.35
CA MET A 53 -30.50 25.24 42.56
C MET A 53 -30.81 24.50 41.23
N PRO A 54 -30.73 23.16 41.19
CA PRO A 54 -31.04 22.40 39.98
C PRO A 54 -32.50 22.57 39.54
N GLN A 55 -32.76 22.56 38.22
CA GLN A 55 -34.11 22.79 37.69
C GLN A 55 -35.13 21.73 38.12
N ARG A 56 -34.67 20.51 38.42
CA ARG A 56 -35.44 19.36 38.92
C ARG A 56 -35.34 19.19 40.45
N ALA A 57 -35.04 20.24 41.21
CA ALA A 57 -34.89 20.13 42.67
C ALA A 57 -36.17 19.59 43.34
N GLU A 58 -36.04 18.47 44.07
CA GLU A 58 -37.12 17.78 44.78
C GLU A 58 -37.44 18.45 46.15
N ASP A 59 -36.63 19.42 46.60
CA ASP A 59 -36.74 20.11 47.90
C ASP A 59 -37.84 21.19 47.97
N HIS A 60 -38.88 21.14 47.13
CA HIS A 60 -39.97 22.12 47.08
C HIS A 60 -41.30 21.58 47.67
N PHE A 61 -41.24 20.54 48.49
CA PHE A 61 -42.42 19.86 49.03
C PHE A 61 -43.21 20.70 50.06
N LEU A 62 -42.55 21.55 50.85
CA LEU A 62 -43.21 22.44 51.82
C LEU A 62 -43.40 23.87 51.28
N HIS A 63 -42.52 24.32 50.39
CA HIS A 63 -42.43 25.71 49.92
C HIS A 63 -42.64 25.81 48.41
N PRO A 64 -43.49 26.74 47.92
CA PRO A 64 -43.61 27.02 46.49
C PRO A 64 -42.26 27.36 45.87
N THR A 65 -42.01 26.86 44.66
CA THR A 65 -40.73 26.99 43.95
C THR A 65 -40.25 28.44 43.78
N THR A 66 -41.16 29.40 43.73
CA THR A 66 -40.91 30.85 43.63
C THR A 66 -40.47 31.50 44.94
N LYS A 67 -40.79 30.88 46.09
CA LYS A 67 -40.44 31.38 47.42
C LYS A 67 -39.12 30.80 47.93
N MET A 68 -38.57 29.79 47.26
CA MET A 68 -37.37 29.11 47.74
C MET A 68 -36.16 30.03 47.77
N ARG A 69 -35.55 30.12 48.95
CA ARG A 69 -34.42 30.99 49.25
C ARG A 69 -33.49 30.28 50.21
N ILE A 70 -32.20 30.33 49.91
CA ILE A 70 -31.12 29.94 50.81
C ILE A 70 -30.22 31.17 50.96
N GLY A 71 -30.03 31.66 52.17
CA GLY A 71 -29.07 32.69 52.49
C GLY A 71 -27.79 32.11 53.07
N ALA A 72 -26.70 32.85 52.98
CA ALA A 72 -25.48 32.54 53.71
C ALA A 72 -24.60 33.76 53.92
N ARG A 73 -23.71 33.65 54.90
CA ARG A 73 -22.56 34.54 55.09
C ARG A 73 -21.28 33.73 54.87
N LEU A 74 -20.50 34.11 53.87
CA LEU A 74 -19.27 33.44 53.45
C LEU A 74 -18.07 34.35 53.66
N SER A 75 -16.95 33.82 54.16
CA SER A 75 -15.68 34.56 54.26
C SER A 75 -14.57 33.90 53.44
N GLY A 76 -13.81 34.73 52.73
CA GLY A 76 -12.67 34.34 51.89
C GLY A 76 -11.36 34.37 52.66
N ASP A 77 -10.33 33.72 52.12
CA ASP A 77 -8.99 33.69 52.74
C ASP A 77 -8.27 35.06 52.60
N ASP A 78 -8.76 35.92 51.71
CA ASP A 78 -8.33 37.32 51.51
C ASP A 78 -9.02 38.31 52.46
N GLY A 79 -9.86 37.83 53.38
CA GLY A 79 -10.64 38.66 54.31
C GLY A 79 -11.92 39.23 53.71
N GLY A 80 -12.25 38.91 52.45
CA GLY A 80 -13.52 39.31 51.83
C GLY A 80 -14.71 38.58 52.45
N VAL A 81 -15.77 39.31 52.79
CA VAL A 81 -17.03 38.73 53.30
C VAL A 81 -18.13 38.94 52.27
N LEU A 82 -18.86 37.87 51.96
CA LEU A 82 -20.02 37.85 51.06
C LEU A 82 -21.25 37.37 51.84
N GLU A 83 -22.18 38.29 52.10
CA GLU A 83 -23.51 37.95 52.60
C GLU A 83 -24.48 37.96 51.42
N CYS A 84 -25.13 36.83 51.16
CA CYS A 84 -25.89 36.64 49.94
C CYS A 84 -27.11 35.73 50.12
N ILE A 85 -28.10 35.92 49.24
CA ILE A 85 -29.27 35.06 49.11
C ILE A 85 -29.31 34.47 47.71
N ARG A 86 -29.45 33.15 47.62
CA ARG A 86 -29.64 32.41 46.38
C ARG A 86 -31.12 32.06 46.18
N ARG A 87 -31.70 32.55 45.09
CA ARG A 87 -33.05 32.19 44.62
C ARG A 87 -33.00 31.11 43.54
N ARG A 88 -34.13 30.42 43.34
CA ARG A 88 -34.31 29.53 42.19
C ARG A 88 -34.50 30.34 40.89
N GLY A 89 -33.67 30.10 39.89
CA GLY A 89 -33.75 30.77 38.58
C GLY A 89 -32.61 30.37 37.64
N ARG A 90 -32.60 30.92 36.41
CA ARG A 90 -31.54 30.66 35.40
C ARG A 90 -30.51 31.78 35.25
N LYS A 91 -30.84 33.01 35.64
CA LYS A 91 -29.97 34.19 35.56
C LYS A 91 -30.14 35.04 36.81
N SER A 92 -29.05 35.66 37.27
CA SER A 92 -29.04 36.59 38.41
C SER A 92 -29.68 36.02 39.68
N THR A 93 -29.34 34.76 39.99
CA THR A 93 -29.90 34.01 41.12
C THR A 93 -29.23 34.34 42.45
N LEU A 94 -27.99 34.84 42.42
CA LEU A 94 -27.28 35.34 43.59
C LEU A 94 -27.66 36.81 43.82
N ARG A 95 -28.06 37.15 45.04
CA ARG A 95 -28.46 38.50 45.46
C ARG A 95 -27.80 38.88 46.77
N ASP A 96 -27.85 40.16 47.10
CA ASP A 96 -27.40 40.71 48.38
C ASP A 96 -28.24 40.22 49.59
N ASP A 97 -27.80 40.59 50.79
CA ASP A 97 -28.38 40.23 52.09
C ASP A 97 -29.86 40.63 52.23
N LYS A 98 -30.28 41.69 51.54
CA LYS A 98 -31.66 42.20 51.53
C LYS A 98 -32.52 41.64 50.41
N ASP A 99 -31.96 40.79 49.55
CA ASP A 99 -32.63 40.18 48.40
C ASP A 99 -33.11 41.21 47.35
N ASP A 100 -32.44 42.36 47.28
CA ASP A 100 -32.79 43.54 46.49
C ASP A 100 -31.97 43.60 45.17
N GLN A 101 -30.64 43.50 45.25
CA GLN A 101 -29.73 43.64 44.10
C GLN A 101 -29.04 42.33 43.70
N PRO A 102 -28.93 42.01 42.39
CA PRO A 102 -28.20 40.84 41.94
C PRO A 102 -26.68 41.02 42.08
N ILE A 103 -26.02 39.99 42.60
CA ILE A 103 -24.56 39.89 42.67
C ILE A 103 -24.07 39.06 41.49
N ASP A 104 -22.96 39.47 40.88
CA ASP A 104 -22.32 38.68 39.82
C ASP A 104 -21.79 37.36 40.39
N ASP A 105 -22.20 36.24 39.81
CA ASP A 105 -21.72 34.90 40.16
C ASP A 105 -20.20 34.79 40.07
N ALA A 106 -19.52 35.66 39.30
CA ALA A 106 -18.06 35.77 39.27
C ALA A 106 -17.43 36.07 40.64
N VAL A 107 -18.13 36.79 41.53
CA VAL A 107 -17.66 37.10 42.89
C VAL A 107 -17.58 35.81 43.71
N LEU A 108 -18.62 34.98 43.66
CA LEU A 108 -18.64 33.68 44.32
C LEU A 108 -17.70 32.69 43.65
N ALA A 109 -17.61 32.69 42.32
CA ALA A 109 -16.68 31.84 41.56
C ALA A 109 -15.21 32.12 41.90
N LYS A 110 -14.87 33.39 42.20
CA LYS A 110 -13.55 33.80 42.69
C LYS A 110 -13.25 33.24 44.10
N MET A 111 -14.25 33.23 45.00
CA MET A 111 -14.12 32.61 46.33
C MET A 111 -14.03 31.07 46.25
N LEU A 112 -14.61 30.47 45.21
CA LEU A 112 -14.56 29.03 44.91
C LEU A 112 -13.32 28.60 44.12
N GLY A 113 -12.47 29.54 43.68
CA GLY A 113 -11.25 29.22 42.92
C GLY A 113 -11.49 28.55 41.57
N GLY A 114 -12.65 28.75 40.94
CA GLY A 114 -13.00 28.14 39.66
C GLY A 114 -13.34 26.63 39.73
N ILE A 115 -13.58 26.09 40.92
CA ILE A 115 -14.01 24.70 41.10
C ILE A 115 -15.50 24.59 40.80
N ASP A 116 -15.87 23.77 39.81
CA ASP A 116 -17.26 23.51 39.45
C ASP A 116 -17.98 22.59 40.46
N ARG A 117 -19.29 22.40 40.26
CA ARG A 117 -20.16 21.66 41.17
C ARG A 117 -19.73 20.21 41.35
N GLU A 118 -19.56 19.50 40.23
CA GLU A 118 -19.24 18.06 40.24
C GLU A 118 -17.89 17.83 40.91
N ALA A 119 -16.93 18.71 40.64
CA ALA A 119 -15.64 18.61 41.25
C ALA A 119 -15.62 19.09 42.71
N PHE A 120 -16.55 19.93 43.18
CA PHE A 120 -16.74 20.22 44.61
C PHE A 120 -17.36 19.03 45.35
N GLU A 121 -18.44 18.46 44.83
CA GLU A 121 -19.09 17.27 45.40
C GLU A 121 -18.09 16.09 45.48
N HIS A 122 -17.30 15.85 44.43
CA HIS A 122 -16.30 14.78 44.42
C HIS A 122 -14.96 15.09 45.11
N ARG A 123 -14.55 16.35 45.31
CA ARG A 123 -13.27 16.67 45.99
C ARG A 123 -13.43 17.04 47.46
N PHE A 124 -14.50 17.75 47.80
CA PHE A 124 -14.78 18.30 49.13
C PHE A 124 -16.06 17.73 49.76
N GLY A 125 -16.73 16.79 49.10
CA GLY A 125 -17.75 15.93 49.68
C GLY A 125 -17.18 14.55 50.06
N LEU A 126 -17.66 14.03 51.19
CA LEU A 126 -17.40 12.67 51.63
C LEU A 126 -18.69 12.05 52.21
N SER A 127 -19.33 11.19 51.44
CA SER A 127 -20.54 10.47 51.87
C SER A 127 -20.27 9.01 52.24
N HIS A 128 -21.19 8.39 52.98
CA HIS A 128 -21.15 6.95 53.28
C HIS A 128 -21.10 6.08 52.00
N ASP A 129 -21.97 6.36 51.02
CA ASP A 129 -22.03 5.57 49.77
C ASP A 129 -20.73 5.64 48.95
N GLU A 130 -20.05 6.78 48.95
CA GLU A 130 -18.75 6.94 48.28
C GLU A 130 -17.64 6.17 48.99
N LEU A 131 -17.69 6.09 50.32
CA LEU A 131 -16.73 5.34 51.14
C LEU A 131 -16.82 3.84 50.84
N VAL A 132 -18.04 3.29 50.82
CA VAL A 132 -18.30 1.86 50.53
C VAL A 132 -17.88 1.50 49.11
N LYS A 133 -18.30 2.29 48.11
CA LYS A 133 -17.91 2.05 46.72
C LYS A 133 -16.39 2.17 46.52
N GLY A 134 -15.75 3.11 47.22
CA GLY A 134 -14.31 3.28 47.22
C GLY A 134 -13.58 2.09 47.86
N GLY A 135 -14.07 1.60 48.99
CA GLY A 135 -13.55 0.40 49.67
C GLY A 135 -13.71 -0.87 48.85
N GLU A 136 -14.87 -1.07 48.20
CA GLU A 136 -15.12 -2.18 47.28
C GLU A 136 -14.20 -2.14 46.04
N ALA A 137 -13.94 -0.97 45.48
CA ALA A 137 -13.02 -0.80 44.36
C ALA A 137 -11.57 -1.16 44.74
N ILE A 138 -11.14 -0.80 45.95
CA ILE A 138 -9.84 -1.21 46.52
C ILE A 138 -9.77 -2.75 46.65
N LEU A 139 -10.84 -3.38 47.14
CA LEU A 139 -10.91 -4.83 47.36
C LEU A 139 -10.96 -5.63 46.04
N ALA A 140 -11.63 -5.11 45.02
CA ALA A 140 -11.80 -5.77 43.72
C ALA A 140 -10.51 -5.82 42.88
N GLY A 141 -9.47 -5.05 43.24
CA GLY A 141 -8.24 -4.94 42.45
C GLY A 141 -8.49 -4.41 41.04
N GLN A 142 -9.64 -3.79 40.79
CA GLN A 142 -10.03 -3.23 39.51
C GLN A 142 -9.54 -1.78 39.42
N GLY A 143 -8.47 -1.58 38.66
CA GLY A 143 -8.00 -0.25 38.27
C GLY A 143 -6.84 0.25 39.13
N ASP A 144 -5.89 0.90 38.45
CA ASP A 144 -4.72 1.55 39.04
C ASP A 144 -5.22 2.54 40.10
N LEU A 145 -4.97 2.28 41.38
CA LEU A 145 -5.57 3.02 42.50
C LEU A 145 -5.23 4.53 42.47
N GLY A 146 -4.08 4.87 41.87
CA GLY A 146 -3.71 6.24 41.57
C GLY A 146 -4.64 6.88 40.53
N GLU A 147 -5.15 6.11 39.57
CA GLU A 147 -6.04 6.60 38.52
C GLU A 147 -7.39 7.06 39.10
N ILE A 148 -8.04 6.32 40.01
CA ILE A 148 -9.33 6.77 40.59
C ILE A 148 -9.15 8.05 41.44
N LEU A 149 -8.06 8.13 42.20
CA LEU A 149 -7.79 9.27 43.09
C LEU A 149 -7.26 10.51 42.34
N PHE A 150 -6.51 10.35 41.24
CA PHE A 150 -5.92 11.45 40.47
C PHE A 150 -6.71 11.79 39.18
N ALA A 151 -7.37 10.83 38.52
CA ALA A 151 -8.17 11.09 37.30
C ALA A 151 -9.42 11.94 37.60
N ALA A 152 -9.99 11.82 38.80
CA ALA A 152 -11.10 12.66 39.25
C ALA A 152 -10.69 14.13 39.50
N GLY A 153 -9.38 14.41 39.66
CA GLY A 153 -8.87 15.75 39.96
C GLY A 153 -8.23 16.51 38.79
N ALA A 154 -7.76 15.83 37.73
CA ALA A 154 -6.88 16.43 36.72
C ALA A 154 -7.21 16.11 35.25
N GLY A 155 -8.31 15.39 34.94
CA GLY A 155 -8.72 15.11 33.56
C GLY A 155 -7.88 14.05 32.82
N VAL A 156 -7.06 13.29 33.55
CA VAL A 156 -6.09 12.31 33.00
C VAL A 156 -6.75 11.13 32.29
N SER A 157 -8.01 10.80 32.60
CA SER A 157 -8.78 9.74 31.93
C SER A 157 -8.95 9.99 30.42
N GLN A 158 -9.06 11.25 29.99
CA GLN A 158 -9.13 11.62 28.58
C GLN A 158 -7.79 11.41 27.85
N LEU A 159 -6.66 11.61 28.55
CA LEU A 159 -5.32 11.44 27.97
C LEU A 159 -4.99 9.97 27.67
N ARG A 160 -5.49 9.03 28.48
CA ARG A 160 -5.30 7.59 28.23
C ARG A 160 -6.08 7.10 27.01
N ALA A 161 -7.32 7.58 26.83
CA ALA A 161 -8.11 7.29 25.62
C ALA A 161 -7.40 7.78 24.35
N VAL A 162 -6.78 8.97 24.41
CA VAL A 162 -5.93 9.49 23.32
C VAL A 162 -4.69 8.62 23.13
N GLY A 163 -4.04 8.19 24.21
CA GLY A 163 -2.90 7.26 24.15
C GLY A 163 -3.23 5.93 23.48
N GLU A 164 -4.38 5.32 23.79
CA GLU A 164 -4.86 4.09 23.16
C GLU A 164 -5.20 4.28 21.68
N GLN A 165 -5.81 5.42 21.32
CA GLN A 165 -6.06 5.78 19.92
C GLN A 165 -4.75 5.92 19.13
N LEU A 166 -3.75 6.62 19.67
CA LEU A 166 -2.43 6.75 19.05
C LEU A 166 -1.75 5.39 18.91
N ASN A 167 -1.83 4.53 19.91
CA ASN A 167 -1.22 3.20 19.85
C ASN A 167 -1.93 2.32 18.80
N THR A 168 -3.27 2.42 18.69
CA THR A 168 -4.05 1.73 17.66
C THR A 168 -3.62 2.19 16.26
N LEU A 169 -3.50 3.50 16.03
CA LEU A 169 -3.02 4.08 14.77
C LEU A 169 -1.59 3.66 14.42
N ALA A 170 -0.72 3.48 15.42
CA ALA A 170 0.63 2.97 15.23
C ALA A 170 0.63 1.49 14.85
N THR A 171 -0.15 0.66 15.55
CA THR A 171 -0.25 -0.79 15.26
C THR A 171 -0.92 -1.11 13.93
N ALA A 172 -1.83 -0.25 13.45
CA ALA A 172 -2.38 -0.38 12.10
C ALA A 172 -1.32 -0.20 11.00
N ARG A 173 -0.27 0.60 11.27
CA ARG A 173 0.82 0.86 10.31
C ARG A 173 1.95 -0.15 10.41
N PHE A 174 2.42 -0.42 11.63
CA PHE A 174 3.53 -1.35 11.86
C PHE A 174 3.39 -2.13 13.15
N VAL A 175 3.60 -3.44 13.04
CA VAL A 175 3.69 -4.36 14.17
C VAL A 175 5.01 -5.12 14.07
N ALA A 176 5.81 -5.04 15.13
CA ALA A 176 7.05 -5.81 15.25
C ALA A 176 6.74 -7.31 15.22
N GLY A 177 7.23 -8.02 14.20
CA GLY A 177 6.93 -9.44 13.97
C GLY A 177 5.52 -9.74 13.40
N GLY A 178 4.71 -8.72 13.16
CA GLY A 178 3.33 -8.88 12.65
C GLY A 178 3.25 -8.98 11.11
N LYS A 179 2.08 -9.40 10.61
CA LYS A 179 1.82 -9.57 9.17
C LYS A 179 0.87 -8.54 8.56
N ASN A 180 0.12 -7.80 9.37
CA ASN A 180 -1.07 -7.08 8.92
C ASN A 180 -0.89 -5.55 8.83
N GLY A 181 0.19 -4.99 9.36
CA GLY A 181 0.46 -3.55 9.23
C GLY A 181 0.80 -3.18 7.79
N THR A 182 0.38 -1.99 7.34
CA THR A 182 0.66 -1.47 5.99
C THR A 182 2.15 -1.54 5.66
N ILE A 183 3.03 -1.12 6.57
CA ILE A 183 4.49 -1.19 6.39
C ILE A 183 4.97 -2.65 6.27
N ASN A 184 4.44 -3.57 7.09
CA ASN A 184 4.81 -4.98 7.03
C ASN A 184 4.42 -5.64 5.69
N GLN A 185 3.29 -5.23 5.09
CA GLN A 185 2.85 -5.68 3.78
C GLN A 185 3.74 -5.10 2.68
N LEU A 186 4.01 -3.79 2.70
CA LEU A 186 4.90 -3.11 1.76
C LEU A 186 6.33 -3.71 1.78
N ILE A 187 6.87 -4.06 2.95
CA ILE A 187 8.18 -4.72 3.07
C ILE A 187 8.19 -6.07 2.33
N ARG A 188 7.12 -6.86 2.43
CA ARG A 188 7.03 -8.14 1.73
C ARG A 188 6.92 -7.97 0.23
N GLU A 189 6.03 -7.09 -0.22
CA GLU A 189 5.86 -6.81 -1.64
C GLU A 189 7.14 -6.27 -2.27
N LEU A 190 7.84 -5.37 -1.57
CA LEU A 190 9.13 -4.83 -2.01
C LEU A 190 10.20 -5.93 -2.05
N ALA A 191 10.23 -6.84 -1.07
CA ALA A 191 11.14 -7.99 -1.09
C ALA A 191 10.84 -8.98 -2.23
N GLU A 192 9.56 -9.26 -2.52
CA GLU A 192 9.15 -10.07 -3.67
C GLU A 192 9.54 -9.40 -4.98
N LYS A 193 9.25 -8.10 -5.15
CA LYS A 193 9.60 -7.37 -6.37
C LYS A 193 11.10 -7.23 -6.58
N LYS A 194 11.89 -7.04 -5.52
CA LYS A 194 13.36 -7.08 -5.60
C LYS A 194 13.88 -8.46 -6.00
N LYS A 195 13.27 -9.53 -5.48
CA LYS A 195 13.60 -10.91 -5.87
C LYS A 195 13.23 -11.18 -7.33
N GLU A 196 12.07 -10.72 -7.78
CA GLU A 196 11.66 -10.78 -9.19
C GLU A 196 12.66 -9.99 -10.08
N LEU A 197 13.12 -8.82 -9.65
CA LEU A 197 14.09 -8.02 -10.40
C LEU A 197 15.46 -8.72 -10.51
N GLU A 198 15.96 -9.32 -9.43
CA GLU A 198 17.21 -10.10 -9.47
C GLU A 198 17.09 -11.37 -10.31
N GLN A 199 15.92 -11.98 -10.39
CA GLN A 199 15.67 -13.11 -11.29
C GLN A 199 15.63 -12.70 -12.77
N VAL A 200 15.37 -11.43 -13.06
CA VAL A 200 15.29 -10.88 -14.43
C VAL A 200 16.63 -10.25 -14.86
N LYS A 201 17.49 -9.84 -13.93
CA LYS A 201 18.84 -9.35 -14.23
C LYS A 201 19.78 -10.51 -14.52
N ILE A 202 20.37 -10.54 -15.71
CA ILE A 202 21.40 -11.52 -16.07
C ILE A 202 22.79 -10.88 -15.87
N PRO A 203 23.75 -11.59 -15.23
CA PRO A 203 25.12 -11.09 -15.06
C PRO A 203 25.81 -10.80 -16.41
N PRO A 204 26.63 -9.74 -16.53
CA PRO A 204 27.35 -9.41 -17.76
C PRO A 204 28.24 -10.53 -18.30
N SER A 205 28.73 -11.42 -17.44
CA SER A 205 29.51 -12.60 -17.82
C SER A 205 28.66 -13.62 -18.60
N GLU A 206 27.44 -13.92 -18.13
CA GLU A 206 26.55 -14.89 -18.78
C GLU A 206 26.01 -14.35 -20.13
N PHE A 207 25.80 -13.04 -20.25
CA PHE A 207 25.45 -12.40 -21.53
C PHE A 207 26.59 -12.49 -22.56
N ASN A 208 27.83 -12.21 -22.13
CA ASN A 208 29.00 -12.30 -23.00
C ASN A 208 29.30 -13.75 -23.42
N GLU A 209 29.19 -14.71 -22.49
CA GLU A 209 29.32 -16.14 -22.78
C GLU A 209 28.24 -16.63 -23.77
N LEU A 210 26.98 -16.21 -23.62
CA LEU A 210 25.91 -16.57 -24.54
C LEU A 210 26.11 -15.96 -25.94
N ARG A 211 26.70 -14.76 -26.03
CA ARG A 211 27.00 -14.10 -27.30
C ARG A 211 28.16 -14.78 -28.03
N GLU A 212 29.22 -15.14 -27.32
CA GLU A 212 30.34 -15.90 -27.86
C GLU A 212 29.89 -17.29 -28.36
N GLN A 213 29.09 -18.00 -27.56
CA GLN A 213 28.48 -19.28 -27.96
C GLN A 213 27.57 -19.15 -29.20
N LEU A 214 26.84 -18.03 -29.33
CA LEU A 214 25.99 -17.78 -30.49
C LEU A 214 26.80 -17.55 -31.77
N ASP A 215 27.86 -16.75 -31.69
CA ASP A 215 28.74 -16.47 -32.83
C ASP A 215 29.45 -17.76 -33.29
N GLU A 216 29.97 -18.56 -32.35
CA GLU A 216 30.55 -19.87 -32.66
C GLU A 216 29.54 -20.87 -33.27
N ALA A 217 28.30 -20.86 -32.79
CA ALA A 217 27.24 -21.72 -33.35
C ALA A 217 26.81 -21.26 -34.75
N CYS A 218 26.76 -19.95 -35.03
CA CYS A 218 26.46 -19.42 -36.36
C CYS A 218 27.54 -19.81 -37.38
N ASP A 219 28.82 -19.65 -37.02
CA ASP A 219 29.95 -20.02 -37.87
C ASP A 219 29.98 -21.54 -38.17
N ARG A 220 29.63 -22.37 -37.18
CA ARG A 220 29.48 -23.82 -37.37
C ARG A 220 28.31 -24.14 -38.31
N ALA A 221 27.17 -23.46 -38.17
CA ALA A 221 26.00 -23.66 -39.02
C ALA A 221 26.28 -23.30 -40.49
N GLU A 222 26.99 -22.20 -40.76
CA GLU A 222 27.34 -21.80 -42.14
C GLU A 222 28.25 -22.83 -42.83
N LYS A 223 29.26 -23.33 -42.12
CA LYS A 223 30.17 -24.37 -42.63
C LYS A 223 29.43 -25.69 -42.91
N LEU A 224 28.54 -26.11 -42.01
CA LEU A 224 27.71 -27.30 -42.17
C LEU A 224 26.70 -27.14 -43.32
N GLN A 225 26.13 -25.95 -43.52
CA GLN A 225 25.20 -25.66 -44.62
C GLN A 225 25.90 -25.73 -45.99
N ALA A 226 27.11 -25.20 -46.11
CA ALA A 226 27.90 -25.32 -47.34
C ALA A 226 28.26 -26.78 -47.66
N SER A 227 28.68 -27.56 -46.65
CA SER A 227 28.98 -28.99 -46.77
C SER A 227 27.74 -29.81 -47.17
N ALA A 228 26.60 -29.57 -46.50
CA ALA A 228 25.33 -30.23 -46.81
C ALA A 228 24.86 -29.93 -48.24
N LYS A 229 25.05 -28.70 -48.74
CA LYS A 229 24.69 -28.35 -50.13
C LYS A 229 25.52 -29.12 -51.16
N GLN A 230 26.83 -29.24 -50.95
CA GLN A 230 27.70 -30.00 -51.85
C GLN A 230 27.37 -31.51 -51.84
N GLN A 231 27.18 -32.07 -50.64
CA GLN A 231 26.79 -33.47 -50.48
C GLN A 231 25.40 -33.74 -51.05
N ALA A 232 24.43 -32.83 -50.89
CA ALA A 232 23.08 -32.97 -51.45
C ALA A 232 23.06 -32.97 -52.98
N ILE A 233 23.87 -32.14 -53.64
CA ILE A 233 23.99 -32.12 -55.11
C ILE A 233 24.56 -33.45 -55.61
N ARG A 234 25.62 -33.96 -54.96
CA ARG A 234 26.24 -35.24 -55.35
C ARG A 234 25.34 -36.43 -55.05
N LEU A 235 24.66 -36.42 -53.90
CA LEU A 235 23.69 -37.43 -53.52
C LEU A 235 22.46 -37.42 -54.44
N ALA A 236 21.96 -36.26 -54.87
CA ALA A 236 20.87 -36.17 -55.82
C ALA A 236 21.24 -36.78 -57.17
N LYS A 237 22.46 -36.54 -57.66
CA LYS A 237 22.96 -37.16 -58.90
C LYS A 237 23.08 -38.68 -58.76
N MET A 238 23.70 -39.17 -57.69
CA MET A 238 23.84 -40.62 -57.48
C MET A 238 22.50 -41.31 -57.20
N ARG A 239 21.55 -40.63 -56.52
CA ARG A 239 20.21 -41.17 -56.26
C ARG A 239 19.39 -41.23 -57.53
N ALA A 240 19.55 -40.26 -58.43
CA ALA A 240 18.93 -40.33 -59.75
C ALA A 240 19.44 -41.57 -60.49
N ILE A 241 20.74 -41.86 -60.40
CA ILE A 241 21.36 -43.03 -61.01
C ILE A 241 20.90 -44.35 -60.35
N GLN A 242 20.89 -44.45 -59.02
CA GLN A 242 20.38 -45.62 -58.29
C GLN A 242 18.91 -45.87 -58.52
N LYS A 243 18.08 -44.82 -58.57
CA LYS A 243 16.67 -44.98 -58.87
C LYS A 243 16.45 -45.41 -60.31
N ALA A 244 17.31 -45.02 -61.25
CA ALA A 244 17.22 -45.45 -62.63
C ALA A 244 17.77 -46.87 -62.87
N LEU A 245 18.74 -47.34 -62.07
CA LEU A 245 19.36 -48.67 -62.18
C LEU A 245 18.37 -49.85 -62.26
N PRO A 246 17.32 -49.96 -61.41
CA PRO A 246 16.33 -51.04 -61.49
C PRO A 246 15.18 -50.74 -62.45
N LEU A 247 14.87 -49.46 -62.69
CA LEU A 247 13.78 -49.05 -63.58
C LEU A 247 14.14 -49.29 -65.04
N VAL A 248 15.42 -49.21 -65.41
CA VAL A 248 15.87 -49.45 -66.77
C VAL A 248 15.58 -50.92 -67.20
N PRO A 249 15.96 -51.97 -66.45
CA PRO A 249 15.55 -53.35 -66.74
C PRO A 249 14.04 -53.61 -66.60
N GLN A 250 13.38 -53.01 -65.61
CA GLN A 250 11.94 -53.19 -65.41
C GLN A 250 11.11 -52.55 -66.50
N TRP A 251 11.50 -51.35 -66.95
CA TRP A 251 10.90 -50.69 -68.11
C TRP A 251 11.00 -51.59 -69.36
N HIS A 252 12.10 -52.33 -69.51
CA HIS A 252 12.22 -53.37 -70.53
C HIS A 252 11.27 -54.57 -70.29
N SER A 253 11.17 -55.12 -69.07
CA SER A 253 10.34 -56.32 -68.76
C SER A 253 8.82 -56.09 -68.62
N THR A 254 8.38 -54.94 -68.08
CA THR A 254 6.96 -54.56 -67.94
C THR A 254 6.34 -54.32 -69.30
N ARG A 255 7.14 -53.85 -70.26
CA ARG A 255 6.76 -53.75 -71.68
C ARG A 255 6.50 -55.15 -72.28
N GLU A 256 7.12 -56.19 -71.74
CA GLU A 256 6.97 -57.58 -72.17
C GLU A 256 5.79 -58.28 -71.45
N SER A 257 5.66 -58.14 -70.13
CA SER A 257 4.62 -58.81 -69.30
C SER A 257 3.19 -58.27 -69.48
N LEU A 258 3.04 -57.00 -69.88
CA LEU A 258 1.72 -56.43 -70.22
C LEU A 258 1.03 -57.16 -71.38
N HIS A 259 1.80 -57.92 -72.17
CA HIS A 259 1.30 -58.69 -73.27
C HIS A 259 0.42 -59.89 -72.84
N ASP A 260 0.58 -60.42 -71.62
CA ASP A 260 -0.03 -61.71 -71.18
C ASP A 260 -1.35 -61.62 -70.38
N LEU A 261 -1.80 -60.43 -69.94
CA LEU A 261 -2.90 -60.24 -68.96
C LEU A 261 -4.17 -59.54 -69.50
N ALA A 262 -4.50 -59.74 -70.77
CA ALA A 262 -5.55 -58.98 -71.46
C ALA A 262 -7.02 -59.27 -71.04
N ASP A 263 -7.32 -60.28 -70.21
CA ASP A 263 -8.70 -60.84 -70.04
C ASP A 263 -9.40 -60.60 -68.66
N ALA A 264 -8.81 -59.90 -67.67
CA ALA A 264 -9.42 -59.70 -66.33
C ALA A 264 -10.40 -58.50 -66.21
N PRO A 265 -11.50 -58.56 -65.39
CA PRO A 265 -12.49 -57.49 -65.17
C PRO A 265 -11.98 -56.39 -64.20
N HIS A 266 -12.62 -55.21 -64.17
CA HIS A 266 -12.19 -54.02 -63.40
C HIS A 266 -13.15 -53.71 -62.24
N LEU A 267 -12.73 -53.90 -60.98
CA LEU A 267 -13.49 -53.58 -59.74
C LEU A 267 -13.10 -52.19 -59.17
N ASP A 268 -13.90 -51.62 -58.26
CA ASP A 268 -13.64 -50.32 -57.57
C ASP A 268 -12.90 -50.49 -56.22
N ASP A 269 -12.26 -49.41 -55.76
CA ASP A 269 -11.36 -49.41 -54.58
C ASP A 269 -12.07 -49.44 -53.21
N ALA A 270 -13.34 -49.00 -53.10
CA ALA A 270 -14.08 -48.88 -51.83
C ALA A 270 -14.74 -50.18 -51.36
N PHE A 271 -14.52 -51.26 -52.10
CA PHE A 271 -15.12 -52.55 -51.85
C PHE A 271 -14.55 -53.27 -50.60
N VAL A 272 -13.26 -53.08 -50.30
CA VAL A 272 -12.52 -53.81 -49.24
C VAL A 272 -12.80 -53.29 -47.83
N ASP A 273 -12.94 -51.97 -47.67
CA ASP A 273 -13.09 -51.32 -46.35
C ASP A 273 -14.48 -51.51 -45.77
N ARG A 274 -15.49 -51.53 -46.64
CA ARG A 274 -16.85 -51.85 -46.25
C ARG A 274 -16.91 -53.21 -45.57
N ARG A 275 -16.15 -54.22 -46.03
CA ARG A 275 -16.13 -55.57 -45.43
C ARG A 275 -15.59 -55.60 -44.00
N ARG A 276 -14.43 -54.98 -43.76
CA ARG A 276 -13.72 -55.06 -42.45
C ARG A 276 -14.44 -54.32 -41.33
N SER A 277 -15.01 -53.15 -41.62
CA SER A 277 -15.64 -52.30 -40.59
C SER A 277 -16.85 -52.94 -39.90
N PHE A 278 -17.58 -53.78 -40.62
CA PHE A 278 -18.75 -54.46 -40.08
C PHE A 278 -18.39 -55.72 -39.25
N GLU A 279 -17.22 -56.33 -39.45
CA GLU A 279 -16.76 -57.48 -38.66
C GLU A 279 -16.42 -57.08 -37.21
N THR A 280 -15.72 -55.97 -36.99
CA THR A 280 -15.27 -55.53 -35.65
C THR A 280 -16.40 -55.01 -34.75
N LYS A 281 -17.38 -54.29 -35.32
CA LYS A 281 -18.50 -53.71 -34.54
C LYS A 281 -19.37 -54.79 -33.87
N ARG A 282 -19.36 -56.01 -34.43
CA ARG A 282 -20.13 -57.15 -33.92
C ARG A 282 -19.59 -57.68 -32.60
N GLU A 283 -18.26 -57.70 -32.40
CA GLU A 283 -17.64 -58.31 -31.21
C GLU A 283 -17.87 -57.48 -29.94
N VAL A 284 -17.70 -56.15 -30.01
CA VAL A 284 -17.81 -55.23 -28.86
C VAL A 284 -19.21 -55.19 -28.26
N SER A 285 -20.24 -55.22 -29.10
CA SER A 285 -21.62 -55.02 -28.66
C SER A 285 -22.15 -56.19 -27.80
N VAL A 286 -21.56 -57.38 -27.91
CA VAL A 286 -22.02 -58.59 -27.21
C VAL A 286 -21.53 -58.65 -25.76
N GLU A 287 -20.34 -58.11 -25.45
CA GLU A 287 -19.71 -58.17 -24.13
C GLU A 287 -20.33 -57.18 -23.12
N GLN A 288 -20.82 -56.04 -23.59
CA GLN A 288 -21.41 -55.01 -22.72
C GLN A 288 -22.73 -55.45 -22.08
N VAL A 289 -23.58 -56.19 -22.81
CA VAL A 289 -24.90 -56.65 -22.36
C VAL A 289 -24.82 -57.63 -21.18
N THR A 290 -23.76 -58.42 -21.09
CA THR A 290 -23.62 -59.47 -20.06
C THR A 290 -23.30 -58.89 -18.68
N SER A 291 -22.50 -57.83 -18.58
CA SER A 291 -22.05 -57.25 -17.31
C SER A 291 -23.16 -56.50 -16.54
N LEU A 292 -24.00 -55.73 -17.23
CA LEU A 292 -25.02 -54.87 -16.62
C LEU A 292 -26.18 -55.65 -15.98
N ASN A 293 -26.45 -56.87 -16.47
CA ASN A 293 -27.52 -57.73 -15.95
C ASN A 293 -27.26 -58.23 -14.50
N MET A 294 -25.99 -58.44 -14.11
CA MET A 294 -25.66 -58.96 -12.78
C MET A 294 -25.92 -57.94 -11.67
N ARG A 295 -25.54 -56.68 -11.89
CA ARG A 295 -25.65 -55.58 -10.92
C ARG A 295 -27.10 -55.24 -10.54
N PHE A 296 -28.03 -55.39 -11.48
CA PHE A 296 -29.45 -55.10 -11.25
C PHE A 296 -30.10 -56.06 -10.24
N LYS A 297 -29.63 -57.30 -10.15
CA LYS A 297 -30.23 -58.34 -9.31
C LYS A 297 -29.97 -58.12 -7.81
N GLU A 298 -28.76 -57.69 -7.44
CA GLU A 298 -28.32 -57.51 -6.04
C GLU A 298 -29.09 -56.41 -5.29
N LEU A 299 -29.34 -55.27 -5.94
CA LEU A 299 -30.01 -54.12 -5.31
C LEU A 299 -31.49 -54.40 -4.98
N LYS A 300 -32.13 -55.34 -5.68
CA LYS A 300 -33.55 -55.66 -5.50
C LYS A 300 -33.82 -56.46 -4.22
N GLU A 301 -32.86 -57.26 -3.77
CA GLU A 301 -33.01 -58.13 -2.60
C GLU A 301 -32.91 -57.35 -1.27
N GLN A 302 -32.10 -56.30 -1.20
CA GLN A 302 -31.89 -55.51 0.04
C GLN A 302 -33.13 -54.71 0.47
N LEU A 303 -33.96 -54.26 -0.50
CA LEU A 303 -35.11 -53.41 -0.24
C LEU A 303 -36.32 -54.15 0.37
N GLN A 304 -36.34 -55.48 0.31
CA GLN A 304 -37.47 -56.31 0.76
C GLN A 304 -37.48 -56.64 2.28
N SER A 305 -36.53 -56.14 3.09
CA SER A 305 -36.28 -56.61 4.46
C SER A 305 -36.70 -55.69 5.64
N LEU A 306 -37.41 -54.56 5.41
CA LEU A 306 -37.76 -53.54 6.44
C LEU A 306 -39.30 -53.38 6.67
N GLY A 307 -39.78 -53.36 7.94
CA GLY A 307 -41.21 -53.25 8.35
C GLY A 307 -41.57 -52.03 9.23
N GLU A 308 -42.87 -51.62 9.29
CA GLU A 308 -43.40 -50.38 9.93
C GLU A 308 -44.64 -50.62 10.82
N ASP A 309 -44.79 -49.88 11.94
CA ASP A 309 -46.01 -49.79 12.77
C ASP A 309 -46.50 -48.33 12.88
N GLN A 310 -47.60 -48.00 12.20
CA GLN A 310 -48.02 -46.61 11.90
C GLN A 310 -48.89 -45.95 12.99
N ALA A 311 -49.43 -46.70 13.96
CA ALA A 311 -50.40 -46.17 14.91
C ALA A 311 -49.79 -45.20 15.96
N ILE A 312 -48.54 -45.44 16.39
CA ILE A 312 -47.86 -44.61 17.41
C ILE A 312 -47.30 -43.31 16.80
N LEU A 313 -46.89 -43.33 15.53
CA LEU A 313 -46.42 -42.14 14.81
C LEU A 313 -47.55 -41.14 14.53
N LEU A 314 -48.82 -41.56 14.57
CA LEU A 314 -49.97 -40.70 14.30
C LEU A 314 -50.29 -39.72 15.46
N HIS A 315 -49.93 -40.06 16.70
CA HIS A 315 -50.25 -39.29 17.92
C HIS A 315 -49.01 -38.68 18.61
N GLU A 316 -47.88 -38.55 17.88
CA GLU A 316 -46.58 -38.05 18.37
C GLU A 316 -46.71 -36.70 19.12
N ALA A 317 -47.39 -35.73 18.49
CA ALA A 317 -47.51 -34.37 19.03
C ALA A 317 -48.36 -34.27 20.31
N GLU A 318 -49.36 -35.14 20.46
CA GLU A 318 -50.29 -35.11 21.60
C GLU A 318 -49.64 -35.73 22.86
N ILE A 319 -48.81 -36.76 22.67
CA ILE A 319 -48.04 -37.43 23.72
C ILE A 319 -46.94 -36.50 24.28
N GLU A 320 -46.24 -35.75 23.42
CA GLU A 320 -45.23 -34.76 23.83
C GLU A 320 -45.83 -33.63 24.68
N SER A 321 -46.94 -33.05 24.22
CA SER A 321 -47.61 -31.91 24.86
C SER A 321 -48.09 -32.22 26.29
N LEU A 322 -48.61 -33.42 26.54
CA LEU A 322 -49.07 -33.80 27.87
C LEU A 322 -47.92 -34.05 28.85
N PHE A 323 -46.75 -34.50 28.37
CA PHE A 323 -45.56 -34.74 29.19
C PHE A 323 -44.92 -33.42 29.67
N GLU A 324 -44.86 -32.40 28.80
CA GLU A 324 -44.28 -31.09 29.15
C GLU A 324 -45.10 -30.34 30.21
N ARG A 325 -46.43 -30.45 30.19
CA ARG A 325 -47.35 -29.76 31.11
C ARG A 325 -47.32 -30.30 32.56
N LEU A 326 -46.62 -31.40 32.81
CA LEU A 326 -46.64 -32.16 34.05
C LEU A 326 -45.92 -31.43 35.22
N GLY A 327 -44.76 -30.83 34.98
CA GLY A 327 -43.95 -30.16 36.02
C GLY A 327 -44.54 -28.84 36.51
N ALA A 328 -45.09 -28.02 35.59
CA ALA A 328 -45.64 -26.70 35.91
C ALA A 328 -46.87 -26.74 36.84
N ARG A 329 -47.57 -27.88 36.89
CA ARG A 329 -48.82 -28.02 37.65
C ARG A 329 -48.60 -28.40 39.11
N ASP A 330 -47.51 -29.10 39.43
CA ASP A 330 -47.14 -29.38 40.83
C ASP A 330 -46.74 -28.09 41.58
N GLU A 331 -46.05 -27.16 40.91
CA GLU A 331 -45.69 -25.86 41.48
C GLU A 331 -46.91 -24.94 41.68
N ALA A 332 -47.83 -24.89 40.72
CA ALA A 332 -49.03 -24.05 40.78
C ALA A 332 -49.92 -24.36 42.01
N ARG A 333 -49.94 -25.62 42.47
CA ARG A 333 -50.68 -26.04 43.67
C ARG A 333 -50.12 -25.41 44.95
N LYS A 334 -48.79 -25.41 45.11
CA LYS A 334 -48.10 -24.85 46.29
C LYS A 334 -48.29 -23.33 46.34
N HIS A 335 -48.14 -22.67 45.19
CA HIS A 335 -48.32 -21.22 45.04
C HIS A 335 -49.72 -20.71 45.44
N ARG A 336 -50.79 -21.50 45.27
CA ARG A 336 -52.16 -21.07 45.59
C ARG A 336 -52.33 -20.66 47.07
N VAL A 337 -51.70 -21.39 47.98
CA VAL A 337 -51.83 -21.16 49.44
C VAL A 337 -51.20 -19.83 49.84
N ASP A 338 -50.07 -19.45 49.23
CA ASP A 338 -49.40 -18.18 49.49
C ASP A 338 -50.16 -16.97 48.92
N LEU A 339 -50.84 -17.15 47.79
CA LEU A 339 -51.64 -16.09 47.17
C LEU A 339 -52.87 -15.72 48.03
N GLU A 340 -53.50 -16.68 48.71
CA GLU A 340 -54.63 -16.44 49.61
C GLU A 340 -54.23 -15.57 50.82
N ARG A 341 -53.03 -15.79 51.37
CA ARG A 341 -52.49 -14.98 52.48
C ARG A 341 -52.20 -13.53 52.06
N LYS A 342 -51.68 -13.34 50.84
CA LYS A 342 -51.37 -12.00 50.29
C LYS A 342 -52.62 -11.14 50.10
N ARG A 343 -53.72 -11.73 49.60
CA ARG A 343 -55.00 -11.02 49.40
C ARG A 343 -55.49 -10.35 50.69
N LEU A 344 -55.46 -11.07 51.80
CA LEU A 344 -55.97 -10.60 53.09
C LEU A 344 -55.17 -9.40 53.67
N ASN A 345 -53.86 -9.35 53.41
CA ASN A 345 -53.01 -8.24 53.84
C ASN A 345 -53.26 -6.96 53.02
N MET A 346 -53.68 -7.08 51.76
CA MET A 346 -53.96 -5.91 50.91
C MET A 346 -55.27 -5.23 51.28
N ASP A 347 -56.31 -6.00 51.62
CA ASP A 347 -57.58 -5.44 52.11
C ASP A 347 -57.37 -4.50 53.31
N ARG A 348 -56.43 -4.82 54.20
CA ARG A 348 -56.09 -3.98 55.37
C ARG A 348 -55.45 -2.63 54.98
N ARG A 349 -54.49 -2.65 54.05
CA ARG A 349 -53.78 -1.43 53.61
C ARG A 349 -54.68 -0.46 52.86
N MET A 350 -55.63 -0.99 52.09
CA MET A 350 -56.59 -0.17 51.36
C MET A 350 -57.53 0.62 52.28
N VAL A 351 -57.85 0.09 53.46
CA VAL A 351 -58.64 0.83 54.46
C VAL A 351 -57.85 2.01 55.01
N GLU A 352 -56.57 1.80 55.36
CA GLU A 352 -55.67 2.85 55.88
C GLU A 352 -55.51 4.01 54.87
N ALA A 353 -55.34 3.70 53.58
CA ALA A 353 -55.18 4.72 52.53
C ALA A 353 -56.46 5.53 52.22
N LEU A 354 -57.64 4.95 52.46
CA LEU A 354 -58.92 5.67 52.28
C LEU A 354 -59.20 6.67 53.41
N GLU A 355 -58.69 6.40 54.62
CA GLU A 355 -58.77 7.34 55.76
C GLU A 355 -57.94 8.61 55.53
N GLU A 356 -56.78 8.52 54.85
CA GLU A 356 -55.95 9.68 54.48
C GLU A 356 -56.66 10.63 53.49
N LEU A 357 -57.59 10.11 52.68
CA LEU A 357 -58.48 10.90 51.81
C LEU A 357 -59.75 11.39 52.55
N SER A 358 -59.80 11.25 53.88
CA SER A 358 -60.92 11.61 54.75
C SER A 358 -62.20 10.77 54.53
N ILE A 359 -62.06 9.49 54.14
CA ILE A 359 -63.17 8.54 53.95
C ILE A 359 -63.05 7.37 54.96
N VAL A 360 -64.07 7.15 55.79
CA VAL A 360 -64.04 6.16 56.88
C VAL A 360 -64.76 4.85 56.49
N ILE A 361 -64.18 3.67 56.79
CA ILE A 361 -64.75 2.32 56.52
C ILE A 361 -64.94 1.54 57.83
N ASP A 362 -66.06 0.81 57.98
CA ASP A 362 -66.35 -0.02 59.16
C ASP A 362 -65.74 -1.43 59.02
N THR A 363 -64.82 -1.78 59.92
CA THR A 363 -64.03 -3.03 59.87
C THR A 363 -64.54 -4.14 60.78
N THR A 364 -65.71 -3.97 61.41
CA THR A 364 -66.23 -4.92 62.41
C THR A 364 -66.68 -6.27 61.85
N ASN A 365 -67.05 -6.37 60.56
CA ASN A 365 -67.50 -7.61 59.91
C ASN A 365 -66.57 -8.04 58.77
N LYS A 366 -65.73 -9.07 58.99
CA LYS A 366 -64.65 -9.51 58.08
C LYS A 366 -65.12 -9.93 56.68
N ASP A 367 -66.33 -10.46 56.54
CA ASP A 367 -66.87 -10.88 55.25
C ASP A 367 -67.47 -9.72 54.44
N GLU A 368 -67.71 -8.56 55.06
CA GLU A 368 -68.28 -7.36 54.42
C GLU A 368 -67.25 -6.26 54.12
N VAL A 369 -66.06 -6.31 54.73
CA VAL A 369 -64.98 -5.31 54.54
C VAL A 369 -64.66 -5.11 53.05
N THR A 370 -64.50 -6.19 52.30
CA THR A 370 -64.18 -6.13 50.86
C THR A 370 -65.27 -5.39 50.08
N GLY A 371 -66.55 -5.61 50.42
CA GLY A 371 -67.69 -4.97 49.76
C GLY A 371 -67.89 -3.50 50.13
N GLN A 372 -67.42 -3.05 51.30
CA GLN A 372 -67.44 -1.64 51.70
C GLN A 372 -66.33 -0.83 51.01
N ILE A 373 -65.12 -1.39 50.90
CA ILE A 373 -64.00 -0.79 50.16
C ILE A 373 -64.40 -0.49 48.70
N ASP A 374 -65.08 -1.44 48.05
CA ASP A 374 -65.49 -1.30 46.64
C ASP A 374 -66.54 -0.20 46.43
N LYS A 375 -67.44 0.04 47.40
CA LYS A 375 -68.47 1.09 47.32
C LYS A 375 -67.91 2.50 47.45
N SER A 376 -66.94 2.70 48.34
CA SER A 376 -66.29 4.01 48.54
C SER A 376 -65.44 4.42 47.34
N LEU A 377 -64.74 3.46 46.73
CA LEU A 377 -63.93 3.70 45.53
C LEU A 377 -64.76 4.05 44.28
N ALA A 378 -66.00 3.57 44.20
CA ALA A 378 -66.90 3.90 43.08
C ALA A 378 -67.24 5.41 43.00
N HIS A 379 -67.22 6.13 44.13
CA HIS A 379 -67.58 7.56 44.21
C HIS A 379 -66.41 8.51 43.87
N LEU A 380 -65.16 8.03 43.85
CA LEU A 380 -63.94 8.81 43.54
C LEU A 380 -63.50 8.70 42.07
N ARG A 381 -64.31 8.05 41.22
CA ARG A 381 -63.88 7.61 39.89
C ARG A 381 -63.95 8.74 38.85
N ILE A 382 -62.80 9.38 38.59
CA ILE A 382 -62.61 10.28 37.45
C ILE A 382 -62.66 9.45 36.16
N VAL A 383 -63.37 9.94 35.13
CA VAL A 383 -63.43 9.27 33.81
C VAL A 383 -62.03 9.22 33.19
N ASP A 384 -61.59 8.03 32.74
CA ASP A 384 -60.23 7.81 32.22
C ASP A 384 -59.86 8.72 31.04
N SER A 385 -60.84 9.18 30.25
CA SER A 385 -60.62 10.12 29.14
C SER A 385 -60.16 11.51 29.60
N VAL A 386 -60.65 11.98 30.75
CA VAL A 386 -60.25 13.27 31.34
C VAL A 386 -58.89 13.12 32.03
N ARG A 387 -58.67 11.99 32.71
CA ARG A 387 -57.40 11.65 33.35
C ARG A 387 -56.23 11.55 32.36
N THR A 388 -56.43 10.82 31.28
CA THR A 388 -55.43 10.69 30.20
C THR A 388 -55.14 12.04 29.55
N LYS A 389 -56.16 12.86 29.31
CA LYS A 389 -55.98 14.22 28.76
C LYS A 389 -55.18 15.11 29.71
N LEU A 390 -55.46 15.09 31.02
CA LEU A 390 -54.74 15.89 32.03
C LEU A 390 -53.29 15.44 32.21
N ASN A 391 -53.01 14.13 32.31
CA ASN A 391 -51.63 13.62 32.38
C ASN A 391 -50.84 13.91 31.09
N ALA A 392 -51.48 13.78 29.92
CA ALA A 392 -50.85 14.09 28.64
C ALA A 392 -50.52 15.59 28.51
N LEU A 393 -51.42 16.48 28.93
CA LEU A 393 -51.16 17.91 28.96
C LEU A 393 -50.04 18.24 29.96
N ALA A 394 -50.11 17.72 31.19
CA ALA A 394 -49.09 18.02 32.19
C ALA A 394 -47.68 17.53 31.81
N GLN A 395 -47.56 16.36 31.16
CA GLN A 395 -46.29 15.89 30.61
C GLN A 395 -45.80 16.76 29.43
N LYS A 396 -46.72 17.19 28.55
CA LYS A 396 -46.38 18.07 27.42
C LYS A 396 -45.89 19.44 27.87
N TYR A 397 -46.38 19.96 29.00
CA TYR A 397 -45.99 21.30 29.49
C TYR A 397 -44.48 21.44 29.70
N ALA A 398 -43.88 20.55 30.49
CA ALA A 398 -42.45 20.63 30.80
C ALA A 398 -41.59 20.47 29.54
N MET A 399 -42.07 19.67 28.58
CA MET A 399 -41.42 19.46 27.29
C MET A 399 -41.53 20.69 26.38
N ILE A 400 -42.71 21.26 26.20
CA ILE A 400 -42.94 22.43 25.33
C ILE A 400 -42.17 23.64 25.85
N VAL A 401 -42.21 23.90 27.17
CA VAL A 401 -41.44 24.99 27.81
C VAL A 401 -39.94 24.80 27.60
N ARG A 402 -39.41 23.59 27.84
CA ARG A 402 -38.00 23.29 27.60
C ARG A 402 -37.61 23.48 26.13
N GLN A 403 -38.41 22.96 25.21
CA GLN A 403 -38.15 23.08 23.77
C GLN A 403 -38.22 24.53 23.26
N ARG A 404 -39.11 25.35 23.83
CA ARG A 404 -39.18 26.79 23.55
C ARG A 404 -37.93 27.51 24.04
N ASP A 405 -37.48 27.21 25.26
CA ASP A 405 -36.31 27.85 25.85
C ASP A 405 -35.00 27.42 25.17
N ASP A 406 -34.87 26.14 24.83
CA ASP A 406 -33.73 25.62 24.05
C ASP A 406 -33.68 26.30 22.66
N ALA A 407 -34.83 26.51 22.01
CA ALA A 407 -34.91 27.22 20.74
C ALA A 407 -34.55 28.71 20.86
N ASP A 408 -34.90 29.36 21.97
CA ASP A 408 -34.54 30.77 22.27
C ASP A 408 -33.04 30.92 22.49
N GLU A 409 -32.43 30.02 23.26
CA GLU A 409 -30.99 30.02 23.50
C GLU A 409 -30.19 29.76 22.22
N GLN A 410 -30.61 28.80 21.39
CA GLN A 410 -30.00 28.51 20.09
C GLN A 410 -30.10 29.71 19.13
N SER A 411 -31.26 30.36 19.05
CA SER A 411 -31.45 31.55 18.20
C SER A 411 -30.57 32.71 18.67
N ARG A 412 -30.51 32.99 19.97
CA ARG A 412 -29.65 34.06 20.52
C ARG A 412 -28.17 33.78 20.34
N SER A 413 -27.72 32.54 20.52
CA SER A 413 -26.33 32.16 20.28
C SER A 413 -25.94 32.31 18.80
N ALA A 414 -26.83 31.97 17.87
CA ALA A 414 -26.62 32.15 16.44
C ALA A 414 -26.49 33.64 16.07
N ILE A 415 -27.36 34.50 16.62
CA ILE A 415 -27.30 35.96 16.42
C ILE A 415 -25.99 36.55 16.96
N LYS A 416 -25.53 36.12 18.14
CA LYS A 416 -24.28 36.59 18.73
C LYS A 416 -23.06 36.23 17.86
N LYS A 417 -23.01 35.00 17.34
CA LYS A 417 -21.92 34.56 16.44
C LYS A 417 -21.91 35.33 15.12
N LEU A 418 -23.08 35.66 14.56
CA LEU A 418 -23.14 36.51 13.37
C LEU A 418 -22.55 37.90 13.60
N ALA A 419 -22.86 38.52 14.75
CA ALA A 419 -22.33 39.84 15.12
C ALA A 419 -20.81 39.84 15.35
N GLU A 420 -20.19 38.69 15.65
CA GLU A 420 -18.73 38.55 15.78
C GLU A 420 -18.02 38.47 14.42
N PHE A 421 -18.67 37.93 13.39
CA PHE A 421 -18.06 37.74 12.06
C PHE A 421 -18.23 38.96 11.12
N GLU A 422 -19.33 39.69 11.23
CA GLU A 422 -19.66 40.82 10.34
C GLU A 422 -18.55 41.90 10.26
N PRO A 423 -17.93 42.36 11.36
CA PRO A 423 -16.91 43.42 11.30
C PRO A 423 -15.67 43.06 10.47
N PHE A 424 -15.21 41.80 10.52
CA PHE A 424 -14.03 41.34 9.77
C PHE A 424 -14.33 41.11 8.30
N LEU A 425 -15.52 40.57 8.00
CA LEU A 425 -15.96 40.35 6.61
C LEU A 425 -16.23 41.67 5.89
N ASP A 426 -16.77 42.67 6.58
CA ASP A 426 -16.95 44.02 6.02
C ASP A 426 -15.61 44.72 5.77
N GLN A 427 -14.64 44.55 6.68
CA GLN A 427 -13.29 45.09 6.53
C GLN A 427 -12.49 44.43 5.38
N HIS A 428 -12.82 43.18 5.03
CA HIS A 428 -12.14 42.40 3.99
C HIS A 428 -13.10 41.94 2.87
N ALA A 429 -14.05 42.80 2.46
CA ALA A 429 -15.13 42.46 1.52
C ALA A 429 -14.65 41.84 0.18
N THR A 430 -13.46 42.23 -0.28
CA THR A 430 -12.74 41.56 -1.37
C THR A 430 -11.37 41.13 -0.86
N PRO A 431 -11.16 39.84 -0.50
CA PRO A 431 -9.85 39.39 -0.08
C PRO A 431 -8.86 39.46 -1.26
N PRO A 432 -7.66 40.02 -1.06
CA PRO A 432 -6.66 40.13 -2.12
C PRO A 432 -6.27 38.73 -2.63
N ASP A 433 -6.11 38.57 -3.96
CA ASP A 433 -5.97 37.26 -4.59
C ASP A 433 -4.51 36.74 -4.55
N PRO A 434 -4.21 35.67 -3.80
CA PRO A 434 -2.86 35.11 -3.73
C PRO A 434 -2.41 34.41 -5.02
N ASN A 435 -3.32 34.16 -5.97
CA ASN A 435 -3.01 33.43 -7.20
C ASN A 435 -2.06 34.21 -8.11
N ALA A 436 -2.13 35.55 -8.15
CA ALA A 436 -1.27 36.36 -8.99
C ALA A 436 0.22 36.19 -8.63
N ILE A 437 0.54 36.17 -7.32
CA ILE A 437 1.91 35.90 -6.84
C ILE A 437 2.26 34.42 -6.95
N SER A 438 1.31 33.51 -6.71
CA SER A 438 1.55 32.07 -6.79
C SER A 438 1.92 31.62 -8.20
N GLN A 439 1.21 32.10 -9.22
CA GLN A 439 1.52 31.83 -10.63
C GLN A 439 2.92 32.35 -11.01
N VAL A 440 3.29 33.52 -10.51
CA VAL A 440 4.63 34.08 -10.75
C VAL A 440 5.70 33.23 -10.07
N LEU A 441 5.55 32.88 -8.79
CA LEU A 441 6.48 32.02 -8.05
C LEU A 441 6.63 30.62 -8.67
N GLU A 442 5.54 30.00 -9.14
CA GLU A 442 5.55 28.71 -9.82
C GLU A 442 6.24 28.79 -11.19
N SER A 443 5.97 29.85 -11.96
CA SER A 443 6.60 30.04 -13.27
C SER A 443 8.11 30.30 -13.19
N VAL A 444 8.57 30.80 -12.05
CA VAL A 444 9.96 31.20 -11.80
C VAL A 444 10.79 30.04 -11.21
N GLY A 445 10.15 29.09 -10.51
CA GLY A 445 10.82 27.91 -9.95
C GLY A 445 11.68 28.20 -8.71
N SER A 446 12.50 27.23 -8.31
CA SER A 446 13.40 27.39 -7.15
C SER A 446 14.58 28.33 -7.49
N PRO A 447 14.85 29.36 -6.68
CA PRO A 447 15.95 30.28 -6.94
C PRO A 447 17.32 29.59 -6.91
N ASP A 448 17.52 28.60 -6.05
CA ASP A 448 18.78 27.85 -5.95
C ASP A 448 19.05 27.04 -7.23
N ALA A 449 18.02 26.44 -7.82
CA ALA A 449 18.14 25.68 -9.06
C ALA A 449 18.54 26.61 -10.23
N VAL A 450 17.83 27.73 -10.39
CA VAL A 450 18.09 28.69 -11.49
C VAL A 450 19.49 29.32 -11.36
N LEU A 451 19.91 29.69 -10.15
CA LEU A 451 21.24 30.27 -9.91
C LEU A 451 22.35 29.21 -10.09
N SER A 452 22.11 27.96 -9.68
CA SER A 452 23.02 26.84 -9.91
C SER A 452 23.21 26.58 -11.40
N ASP A 453 22.12 26.50 -12.18
CA ASP A 453 22.17 26.23 -13.62
C ASP A 453 22.98 27.30 -14.38
N ILE A 454 22.77 28.58 -14.06
CA ILE A 454 23.54 29.68 -14.64
C ILE A 454 25.03 29.57 -14.25
N SER A 455 25.33 29.20 -13.01
CA SER A 455 26.72 29.04 -12.54
C SER A 455 27.45 27.89 -13.24
N GLN A 456 26.76 26.75 -13.44
CA GLN A 456 27.28 25.59 -14.15
C GLN A 456 27.52 25.90 -15.63
N GLN A 457 26.56 26.60 -16.26
CA GLN A 457 26.67 27.00 -17.67
C GLN A 457 27.83 27.98 -17.91
N ARG A 458 28.02 28.96 -17.02
CA ARG A 458 29.18 29.87 -17.05
C ARG A 458 30.50 29.11 -16.93
N ALA A 459 30.56 28.07 -16.09
CA ALA A 459 31.74 27.24 -15.95
C ALA A 459 32.02 26.40 -17.22
N ALA A 460 30.96 25.89 -17.88
CA ALA A 460 31.06 25.15 -19.14
C ALA A 460 31.61 26.01 -20.28
N VAL A 461 31.04 27.22 -20.49
CA VAL A 461 31.52 28.19 -21.48
C VAL A 461 33.01 28.51 -21.25
N LYS A 462 33.41 28.81 -20.01
CA LYS A 462 34.80 29.12 -19.66
C LYS A 462 35.76 27.94 -19.92
N LYS A 463 35.29 26.70 -19.72
CA LYS A 463 36.07 25.48 -19.98
C LYS A 463 36.29 25.28 -21.48
N ILE A 464 35.25 25.45 -22.29
CA ILE A 464 35.34 25.29 -23.75
C ILE A 464 36.16 26.42 -24.35
N GLN A 465 36.02 27.66 -23.86
CA GLN A 465 36.84 28.79 -24.28
C GLN A 465 38.35 28.50 -24.09
N LYS A 466 38.75 27.98 -22.92
CA LYS A 466 40.14 27.55 -22.67
C LYS A 466 40.60 26.45 -23.64
N ARG A 467 39.70 25.53 -24.01
CA ARG A 467 40.01 24.47 -24.99
C ARG A 467 40.24 25.06 -26.39
N CYS A 468 39.41 26.01 -26.84
CA CYS A 468 39.61 26.72 -28.10
C CYS A 468 40.95 27.46 -28.12
N GLU A 469 41.31 28.17 -27.04
CA GLU A 469 42.61 28.85 -26.92
C GLU A 469 43.80 27.88 -27.03
N GLN A 470 43.70 26.71 -26.40
CA GLN A 470 44.73 25.67 -26.47
C GLN A 470 44.87 25.07 -27.88
N LEU A 471 43.74 24.80 -28.57
CA LEU A 471 43.74 24.24 -29.92
C LEU A 471 44.26 25.26 -30.95
N CYS A 472 43.89 26.55 -30.82
CA CYS A 472 44.47 27.61 -31.64
C CYS A 472 45.99 27.69 -31.51
N ARG A 473 46.54 27.60 -30.29
CA ARG A 473 48.00 27.63 -30.07
C ARG A 473 48.73 26.43 -30.69
N LYS A 474 48.06 25.31 -30.93
CA LYS A 474 48.65 24.11 -31.56
C LYS A 474 48.66 24.17 -33.09
N LEU A 475 47.90 25.08 -33.70
CA LEU A 475 47.88 25.27 -35.15
C LEU A 475 49.01 26.21 -35.57
N GLU A 476 50.19 25.63 -35.82
CA GLU A 476 51.34 26.37 -36.36
C GLU A 476 50.99 27.00 -37.72
N GLY A 477 51.32 28.29 -37.89
CA GLY A 477 51.05 29.05 -39.12
C GLY A 477 49.65 29.65 -39.26
N PHE A 478 48.74 29.47 -38.29
CA PHE A 478 47.42 30.10 -38.27
C PHE A 478 47.34 31.26 -37.28
N GLU A 479 47.38 32.50 -37.78
CA GLU A 479 47.25 33.74 -36.99
C GLU A 479 45.88 34.41 -37.25
N GLY A 480 44.79 33.80 -36.77
CA GLY A 480 43.42 34.28 -37.02
C GLY A 480 42.49 34.17 -35.81
N THR A 481 41.31 34.81 -35.90
CA THR A 481 40.24 34.71 -34.89
C THR A 481 39.42 33.41 -35.04
N TYR A 482 38.62 33.05 -34.04
CA TYR A 482 37.73 31.86 -34.12
C TYR A 482 36.81 31.88 -35.35
N ALA A 483 36.28 33.05 -35.71
CA ALA A 483 35.46 33.23 -36.90
C ALA A 483 36.24 32.97 -38.20
N MET A 484 37.52 33.36 -38.24
CA MET A 484 38.39 33.06 -39.37
C MET A 484 38.66 31.55 -39.48
N ALA A 485 38.83 30.85 -38.35
CA ALA A 485 39.05 29.40 -38.33
C ALA A 485 37.85 28.62 -38.90
N THR A 486 36.61 29.01 -38.55
CA THR A 486 35.38 28.39 -39.06
C THR A 486 35.11 28.70 -40.53
N SER A 487 35.62 29.82 -41.05
CA SER A 487 35.40 30.25 -42.44
C SER A 487 36.46 29.73 -43.42
N LEU A 488 37.50 29.07 -42.91
CA LEU A 488 38.63 28.59 -43.69
C LEU A 488 38.21 27.40 -44.58
N ARG A 489 38.35 27.57 -45.90
CA ARG A 489 38.06 26.50 -46.87
C ARG A 489 39.31 25.68 -47.11
N LEU A 490 39.36 24.49 -46.50
CA LEU A 490 40.46 23.54 -46.71
C LEU A 490 40.33 22.84 -48.07
N PRO A 491 41.45 22.38 -48.66
CA PRO A 491 41.42 21.57 -49.87
C PRO A 491 40.73 20.23 -49.58
N ASN A 492 40.08 19.66 -50.60
CA ASN A 492 39.38 18.38 -50.46
C ASN A 492 40.36 17.25 -50.06
N GLU A 493 39.97 16.39 -49.12
CA GLU A 493 40.75 15.25 -48.62
C GLU A 493 41.26 14.36 -49.76
N ALA A 494 40.41 14.08 -50.77
CA ALA A 494 40.82 13.31 -51.96
C ALA A 494 41.91 14.02 -52.81
N ALA A 495 41.93 15.35 -52.82
CA ALA A 495 42.96 16.12 -53.52
C ALA A 495 44.28 16.13 -52.73
N ILE A 496 44.20 16.15 -51.39
CA ILE A 496 45.35 16.06 -50.48
C ILE A 496 45.99 14.67 -50.57
N ASP A 497 45.20 13.60 -50.46
CA ASP A 497 45.69 12.22 -50.55
C ASP A 497 46.30 11.91 -51.92
N SER A 498 45.67 12.40 -52.99
CA SER A 498 46.18 12.25 -54.35
C SER A 498 47.52 12.99 -54.52
N ALA A 499 47.61 14.25 -54.08
CA ALA A 499 48.84 15.03 -54.18
C ALA A 499 49.97 14.48 -53.29
N ALA A 500 49.67 14.03 -52.07
CA ALA A 500 50.61 13.38 -51.17
C ALA A 500 51.13 12.04 -51.73
N SER A 501 50.23 11.24 -52.32
CA SER A 501 50.60 9.97 -52.97
C SER A 501 51.46 10.20 -54.21
N GLN A 502 51.12 11.21 -55.02
CA GLN A 502 51.91 11.61 -56.18
C GLN A 502 53.32 12.06 -55.77
N LEU A 503 53.45 12.92 -54.77
CA LEU A 503 54.73 13.33 -54.21
C LEU A 503 55.60 12.13 -53.82
N LYS A 504 55.06 11.24 -52.99
CA LYS A 504 55.75 10.03 -52.54
C LYS A 504 56.16 9.11 -53.70
N GLN A 505 55.30 8.97 -54.70
CA GLN A 505 55.58 8.16 -55.90
C GLN A 505 56.71 8.79 -56.74
N ARG A 506 56.72 10.12 -56.91
CA ARG A 506 57.77 10.83 -57.67
C ARG A 506 59.11 10.81 -56.94
N GLU A 507 59.12 10.96 -55.61
CA GLU A 507 60.32 10.79 -54.79
C GLU A 507 60.94 9.40 -54.94
N GLN A 508 60.11 8.35 -54.84
CA GLN A 508 60.56 6.96 -55.06
C GLN A 508 61.07 6.73 -56.49
N SER A 509 60.42 7.34 -57.49
CA SER A 509 60.87 7.24 -58.89
C SER A 509 62.23 7.90 -59.09
N LEU A 510 62.44 9.11 -58.53
CA LEU A 510 63.74 9.79 -58.60
C LEU A 510 64.84 9.01 -57.87
N ALA A 511 64.53 8.44 -56.70
CA ALA A 511 65.46 7.60 -55.95
C ALA A 511 65.90 6.37 -56.75
N ARG A 512 64.94 5.66 -57.38
CA ARG A 512 65.24 4.50 -58.25
C ARG A 512 66.11 4.85 -59.44
N MET A 513 65.82 5.95 -60.14
CA MET A 513 66.61 6.39 -61.29
C MET A 513 68.01 6.87 -60.89
N THR A 514 68.13 7.49 -59.71
CA THR A 514 69.41 7.91 -59.15
C THR A 514 70.28 6.70 -58.79
N GLU A 515 69.69 5.65 -58.22
CA GLU A 515 70.39 4.40 -57.92
C GLU A 515 70.89 3.69 -59.19
N GLN A 516 70.04 3.57 -60.21
CA GLN A 516 70.44 3.01 -61.51
C GLN A 516 71.55 3.82 -62.18
N TRP A 517 71.49 5.15 -62.09
CA TRP A 517 72.54 6.02 -62.59
C TRP A 517 73.87 5.77 -61.87
N ASN A 518 73.85 5.64 -60.54
CA ASN A 518 75.05 5.36 -59.75
C ASN A 518 75.66 4.00 -60.13
N GLN A 519 74.83 2.96 -60.30
CA GLN A 519 75.29 1.64 -60.73
C GLN A 519 75.95 1.66 -62.12
N LEU A 520 75.32 2.30 -63.10
CA LEU A 520 75.89 2.44 -64.45
C LEU A 520 77.15 3.32 -64.44
N SER A 521 77.22 4.31 -63.56
CA SER A 521 78.41 5.15 -63.39
C SER A 521 79.60 4.34 -62.87
N ALA A 522 79.39 3.50 -61.86
CA ALA A 522 80.42 2.60 -61.34
C ALA A 522 80.87 1.57 -62.38
N GLN A 523 79.93 1.02 -63.18
CA GLN A 523 80.27 0.09 -64.28
C GLN A 523 81.13 0.76 -65.36
N GLN A 524 80.86 2.03 -65.69
CA GLN A 524 81.70 2.78 -66.63
C GLN A 524 83.11 2.97 -66.06
N GLU A 525 83.24 3.43 -64.82
CA GLU A 525 84.53 3.65 -64.18
C GLU A 525 85.37 2.35 -64.16
N GLN A 526 84.76 1.22 -63.79
CA GLN A 526 85.42 -0.09 -63.83
C GLN A 526 85.82 -0.52 -65.25
N ALA A 527 85.04 -0.18 -66.28
CA ALA A 527 85.38 -0.48 -67.67
C ALA A 527 86.48 0.45 -68.21
N GLU A 528 86.52 1.71 -67.79
CA GLU A 528 87.57 2.68 -68.12
C GLU A 528 88.90 2.29 -67.46
N GLU A 529 88.90 1.89 -66.19
CA GLU A 529 90.08 1.35 -65.51
C GLU A 529 90.62 0.11 -66.23
N ARG A 530 89.73 -0.82 -66.61
CA ARG A 530 90.10 -1.99 -67.42
C ARG A 530 90.73 -1.57 -68.75
N LEU A 531 90.19 -0.59 -69.45
CA LEU A 531 90.76 -0.07 -70.71
C LEU A 531 92.15 0.54 -70.48
N GLN A 532 92.31 1.37 -69.45
CA GLN A 532 93.57 2.02 -69.11
C GLN A 532 94.65 1.01 -68.72
N SER A 533 94.28 -0.07 -68.02
CA SER A 533 95.20 -1.17 -67.71
C SER A 533 95.76 -1.86 -68.96
N VAL A 534 94.91 -2.13 -69.96
CA VAL A 534 95.32 -2.73 -71.24
C VAL A 534 96.19 -1.78 -72.06
N GLN A 535 95.88 -0.48 -72.06
CA GLN A 535 96.63 0.54 -72.82
C GLN A 535 97.99 0.90 -72.20
N SER A 536 98.14 0.82 -70.88
CA SER A 536 99.40 1.18 -70.19
C SER A 536 100.46 0.08 -70.25
N LEU A 537 100.06 -1.18 -70.47
CA LEU A 537 100.97 -2.33 -70.52
C LEU A 537 101.85 -2.37 -71.79
N VAL A 538 101.32 -1.95 -72.95
CA VAL A 538 102.03 -1.97 -74.25
C VAL A 538 101.49 -0.86 -75.17
N ALA A 539 102.36 -0.15 -75.88
CA ALA A 539 101.95 0.75 -76.96
C ALA A 539 101.46 -0.06 -78.18
N LEU A 540 100.15 -0.30 -78.24
CA LEU A 540 99.53 -1.14 -79.27
C LEU A 540 99.44 -0.41 -80.62
N PRO A 541 99.94 -1.01 -81.72
CA PRO A 541 99.83 -0.40 -83.05
C PRO A 541 98.39 -0.42 -83.56
N THR A 542 97.95 0.69 -84.16
CA THR A 542 96.58 0.78 -84.71
C THR A 542 96.52 0.24 -86.14
N PRO A 543 95.35 -0.26 -86.60
CA PRO A 543 95.13 -0.63 -88.00
C PRO A 543 95.44 0.52 -88.97
N GLU A 544 95.20 1.76 -88.56
CA GLU A 544 95.51 2.98 -89.34
C GLU A 544 97.03 3.16 -89.51
N GLN A 545 97.83 2.97 -88.45
CA GLN A 545 99.29 3.03 -88.53
C GLN A 545 99.87 1.97 -89.47
N LEU A 546 99.30 0.76 -89.47
CA LEU A 546 99.69 -0.29 -90.41
C LEU A 546 99.31 0.07 -91.86
N THR A 547 98.14 0.66 -92.05
CA THR A 547 97.67 1.08 -93.38
C THR A 547 98.55 2.19 -93.95
N ASP A 548 98.92 3.18 -93.12
CA ASP A 548 99.86 4.25 -93.48
C ASP A 548 101.26 3.70 -93.81
N ALA A 549 101.78 2.78 -92.99
CA ALA A 549 103.09 2.17 -93.24
C ALA A 549 103.11 1.35 -94.54
N ARG A 550 102.04 0.57 -94.81
CA ARG A 550 101.87 -0.15 -96.08
C ARG A 550 101.77 0.81 -97.27
N GLY A 551 101.05 1.93 -97.12
CA GLY A 551 100.94 2.96 -98.15
C GLY A 551 102.30 3.57 -98.53
N ARG A 552 103.15 3.89 -97.54
CA ARG A 552 104.51 4.40 -97.79
C ARG A 552 105.41 3.37 -98.45
N ARG A 553 105.35 2.10 -98.01
CA ARG A 553 106.06 0.99 -98.66
C ARG A 553 105.65 0.83 -100.11
N ASP A 554 104.35 0.80 -100.39
CA ASP A 554 103.82 0.57 -101.73
C ASP A 554 104.20 1.72 -102.68
N GLN A 555 104.21 2.97 -102.19
CA GLN A 555 104.74 4.11 -102.94
C GLN A 555 106.23 3.94 -103.29
N ALA A 556 107.07 3.56 -102.32
CA ALA A 556 108.49 3.31 -102.57
C ALA A 556 108.71 2.13 -103.54
N LEU A 557 107.86 1.10 -103.50
CA LEU A 557 107.92 -0.05 -104.41
C LEU A 557 107.58 0.36 -105.84
N VAL A 558 106.52 1.16 -106.01
CA VAL A 558 106.12 1.68 -107.32
C VAL A 558 107.22 2.54 -107.93
N GLN A 559 107.88 3.41 -107.14
CA GLN A 559 109.04 4.18 -107.61
C GLN A 559 110.22 3.27 -107.99
N ALA A 560 110.53 2.24 -107.20
CA ALA A 560 111.65 1.33 -107.50
C ALA A 560 111.43 0.52 -108.78
N ILE A 561 110.18 0.10 -109.05
CA ILE A 561 109.81 -0.58 -110.30
C ILE A 561 109.94 0.37 -111.51
N ALA A 562 109.55 1.63 -111.35
CA ALA A 562 109.70 2.63 -112.40
C ALA A 562 111.17 2.89 -112.75
N ASP A 563 112.05 3.03 -111.74
CA ASP A 563 113.50 3.27 -111.93
C ASP A 563 114.24 2.05 -112.50
N GLN A 564 113.76 0.83 -112.23
CA GLN A 564 114.29 -0.39 -112.84
C GLN A 564 114.02 -0.44 -114.36
N GLN A 565 112.87 0.05 -114.81
CA GLN A 565 112.51 0.07 -116.24
C GLN A 565 113.33 1.09 -117.04
N THR A 566 113.83 2.15 -116.40
CA THR A 566 114.70 3.16 -117.02
C THR A 566 116.19 2.81 -116.91
N GLY A 567 116.54 1.73 -116.20
CA GLY A 567 117.91 1.22 -116.05
C GLY A 567 118.79 1.98 -115.05
N GLN A 568 118.22 2.88 -114.25
CA GLN A 568 118.90 3.67 -113.22
C GLN A 568 118.32 3.37 -111.83
N LEU A 569 118.54 2.16 -111.31
CA LEU A 569 118.13 1.81 -109.96
C LEU A 569 118.99 2.54 -108.93
N ASP A 570 118.41 3.54 -108.23
CA ASP A 570 119.04 4.23 -107.12
C ASP A 570 119.10 3.32 -105.88
N ALA A 571 120.31 3.10 -105.38
CA ALA A 571 120.56 2.32 -104.16
C ALA A 571 119.86 2.94 -102.93
N GLN A 572 119.68 4.27 -102.89
CA GLN A 572 119.02 4.95 -101.78
C GLN A 572 117.51 4.65 -101.73
N LEU A 573 116.87 4.50 -102.89
CA LEU A 573 115.46 4.15 -103.01
C LEU A 573 115.21 2.70 -102.60
N LEU A 574 116.09 1.78 -103.01
CA LEU A 574 116.04 0.38 -102.56
C LEU A 574 116.18 0.28 -101.04
N PHE A 575 117.08 1.06 -100.45
CA PHE A 575 117.24 1.11 -98.99
C PHE A 575 115.98 1.65 -98.29
N THR A 576 115.36 2.70 -98.85
CA THR A 576 114.11 3.27 -98.32
C THR A 576 112.95 2.27 -98.43
N LEU A 577 112.80 1.59 -99.56
CA LEU A 577 111.82 0.51 -99.74
C LEU A 577 112.04 -0.61 -98.72
N GLN A 578 113.29 -1.02 -98.50
CA GLN A 578 113.60 -2.05 -97.51
C GLN A 578 113.24 -1.59 -96.09
N GLN A 579 113.51 -0.32 -95.74
CA GLN A 579 113.12 0.24 -94.45
C GLN A 579 111.60 0.31 -94.27
N GLU A 580 110.84 0.82 -95.24
CA GLU A 580 109.38 0.93 -95.12
C GLU A 580 108.70 -0.45 -95.17
N THR A 581 109.25 -1.41 -95.93
CA THR A 581 108.81 -2.81 -95.89
C THR A 581 109.01 -3.39 -94.50
N ARG A 582 110.20 -3.20 -93.93
CA ARG A 582 110.50 -3.67 -92.59
C ARG A 582 109.63 -3.02 -91.51
N LYS A 583 109.35 -1.72 -91.60
CA LYS A 583 108.42 -1.02 -90.68
C LYS A 583 107.00 -1.56 -90.79
N ALA A 584 106.50 -1.82 -92.00
CA ALA A 584 105.19 -2.40 -92.20
C ALA A 584 105.12 -3.82 -91.63
N ASP A 585 106.16 -4.64 -91.85
CA ASP A 585 106.24 -6.00 -91.32
C ASP A 585 106.39 -6.01 -89.79
N GLU A 586 107.22 -5.13 -89.22
CA GLU A 586 107.36 -4.95 -87.76
C GLU A 586 106.03 -4.54 -87.11
N LEU A 587 105.22 -3.70 -87.78
CA LEU A 587 103.87 -3.36 -87.31
C LEU A 587 102.90 -4.53 -87.43
N VAL A 588 102.94 -5.31 -88.51
CA VAL A 588 102.12 -6.54 -88.64
C VAL A 588 102.48 -7.55 -87.56
N ASP A 589 103.78 -7.78 -87.32
CA ASP A 589 104.27 -8.70 -86.31
C ASP A 589 103.91 -8.20 -84.91
N ALA A 590 104.04 -6.90 -84.63
CA ALA A 590 103.60 -6.31 -83.38
C ALA A 590 102.07 -6.46 -83.18
N MET A 591 101.26 -6.24 -84.22
CA MET A 591 99.80 -6.47 -84.15
C MET A 591 99.46 -7.95 -83.98
N ARG A 592 100.26 -8.88 -84.52
CA ARG A 592 100.08 -10.33 -84.35
C ARG A 592 100.45 -10.78 -82.95
N VAL A 593 101.58 -10.31 -82.42
CA VAL A 593 102.06 -10.61 -81.07
C VAL A 593 101.07 -10.09 -80.03
N HIS A 594 100.50 -8.91 -80.27
CA HIS A 594 99.56 -8.25 -79.36
C HIS A 594 98.09 -8.38 -79.78
N HIS A 595 97.76 -9.36 -80.62
CA HIS A 595 96.42 -9.55 -81.19
C HIS A 595 95.33 -9.74 -80.12
N GLU A 596 95.65 -10.50 -79.07
CA GLU A 596 94.72 -10.78 -77.97
C GLU A 596 94.41 -9.50 -77.16
N GLN A 597 95.42 -8.65 -76.95
CA GLN A 597 95.26 -7.35 -76.28
C GLN A 597 94.49 -6.34 -77.15
N LEU A 598 94.72 -6.33 -78.47
CA LEU A 598 93.94 -5.52 -79.42
C LEU A 598 92.46 -5.92 -79.44
N HIS A 599 92.16 -7.22 -79.39
CA HIS A 599 90.80 -7.73 -79.27
C HIS A 599 90.15 -7.37 -77.92
N GLN A 600 90.88 -7.50 -76.81
CA GLN A 600 90.40 -7.10 -75.50
C GLN A 600 90.12 -5.59 -75.45
N GLN A 601 91.01 -4.75 -75.99
CA GLN A 601 90.80 -3.31 -76.09
C GLN A 601 89.54 -2.98 -76.90
N ALA A 602 89.35 -3.60 -78.07
CA ALA A 602 88.17 -3.38 -78.89
C ALA A 602 86.88 -3.83 -78.19
N SER A 603 86.92 -4.95 -77.44
CA SER A 603 85.80 -5.47 -76.65
C SER A 603 85.42 -4.50 -75.51
N ILE A 604 86.40 -4.02 -74.73
CA ILE A 604 86.16 -3.08 -73.63
C ILE A 604 85.66 -1.74 -74.18
N GLN A 605 86.19 -1.27 -75.31
CA GLN A 605 85.69 -0.05 -75.96
C GLN A 605 84.24 -0.20 -76.46
N ALA A 606 83.83 -1.38 -76.94
CA ALA A 606 82.44 -1.65 -77.28
C ALA A 606 81.53 -1.71 -76.04
N GLU A 607 82.02 -2.29 -74.93
CA GLU A 607 81.34 -2.31 -73.63
C GLU A 607 81.12 -0.88 -73.10
N LEU A 608 82.15 -0.03 -73.14
CA LEU A 608 82.07 1.37 -72.74
C LEU A 608 81.04 2.15 -73.55
N ARG A 609 81.04 2.03 -74.89
CA ARG A 609 80.04 2.69 -75.75
C ARG A 609 78.61 2.26 -75.41
N ARG A 610 78.42 1.00 -75.01
CA ARG A 610 77.11 0.48 -74.57
C ARG A 610 76.70 1.10 -73.22
N ILE A 611 77.60 1.11 -72.25
CA ILE A 611 77.36 1.67 -70.90
C ILE A 611 77.09 3.18 -71.02
N GLU A 612 77.88 3.92 -71.79
CA GLU A 612 77.67 5.36 -72.04
C GLU A 612 76.29 5.65 -72.63
N ARG A 613 75.83 4.83 -73.59
CA ARG A 613 74.49 4.97 -74.16
C ARG A 613 73.40 4.71 -73.11
N GLN A 614 73.57 3.69 -72.28
CA GLN A 614 72.64 3.38 -71.19
C GLN A 614 72.62 4.47 -70.12
N ARG A 615 73.78 5.03 -69.76
CA ARG A 615 73.89 6.17 -68.85
C ARG A 615 73.15 7.38 -69.42
N LYS A 616 73.39 7.78 -70.67
CA LYS A 616 72.68 8.92 -71.27
C LYS A 616 71.15 8.78 -71.21
N ILE A 617 70.63 7.57 -71.46
CA ILE A 617 69.19 7.27 -71.33
C ILE A 617 68.75 7.41 -69.87
N CYS A 618 69.48 6.80 -68.92
CA CYS A 618 69.18 6.87 -67.49
C CYS A 618 69.25 8.30 -66.94
N GLN A 619 70.20 9.12 -67.42
CA GLN A 619 70.31 10.54 -67.06
C GLN A 619 69.07 11.33 -67.46
N ALA A 620 68.63 11.17 -68.72
CA ALA A 620 67.41 11.83 -69.19
C ALA A 620 66.18 11.37 -68.40
N SER A 621 66.08 10.09 -68.04
CA SER A 621 65.01 9.58 -67.17
C SER A 621 65.09 10.12 -65.74
N ARG A 622 66.29 10.30 -65.19
CA ARG A 622 66.50 10.89 -63.86
C ARG A 622 66.15 12.38 -63.83
N GLU A 623 66.56 13.14 -64.84
CA GLU A 623 66.20 14.55 -64.99
C GLU A 623 64.69 14.71 -65.14
N SER A 624 64.04 13.89 -65.97
CA SER A 624 62.58 13.86 -66.10
C SER A 624 61.87 13.49 -64.79
N ALA A 625 62.37 12.51 -64.04
CA ALA A 625 61.83 12.15 -62.73
C ALA A 625 62.00 13.27 -61.70
N LYS A 626 63.10 14.04 -61.78
CA LYS A 626 63.34 15.22 -60.93
C LYS A 626 62.36 16.34 -61.26
N THR A 627 62.20 16.68 -62.54
CA THR A 627 61.23 17.69 -62.97
C THR A 627 59.81 17.31 -62.54
N ALA A 628 59.42 16.04 -62.68
CA ALA A 628 58.12 15.56 -62.23
C ALA A 628 57.94 15.62 -60.70
N LEU A 629 59.02 15.50 -59.92
CA LEU A 629 58.99 15.72 -58.47
C LEU A 629 58.84 17.21 -58.13
N ASP A 630 59.61 18.08 -58.79
CA ASP A 630 59.53 19.54 -58.60
C ASP A 630 58.12 20.05 -58.97
N GLU A 631 57.51 19.53 -60.04
CA GLU A 631 56.12 19.81 -60.42
C GLU A 631 55.12 19.34 -59.36
N ALA A 632 55.30 18.13 -58.80
CA ALA A 632 54.45 17.62 -57.73
C ALA A 632 54.60 18.42 -56.42
N GLN A 633 55.82 18.89 -56.10
CA GLN A 633 56.08 19.78 -54.96
C GLN A 633 55.44 21.14 -55.12
N ASN A 634 55.52 21.73 -56.32
CA ASN A 634 54.83 22.98 -56.62
C ASN A 634 53.30 22.83 -56.58
N ALA A 635 52.77 21.71 -57.09
CA ALA A 635 51.33 21.41 -57.00
C ALA A 635 50.87 21.28 -55.54
N TRP A 636 51.65 20.62 -54.68
CA TRP A 636 51.40 20.53 -53.24
C TRP A 636 51.42 21.90 -52.56
N GLN A 637 52.41 22.74 -52.84
CA GLN A 637 52.46 24.10 -52.29
C GLN A 637 51.28 24.97 -52.75
N THR A 638 50.92 24.89 -54.03
CA THR A 638 49.81 25.66 -54.63
C THR A 638 48.47 25.28 -54.00
N LEU A 639 48.27 24.00 -53.70
CA LEU A 639 47.06 23.47 -53.08
C LEU A 639 46.79 24.08 -51.70
N TRP A 640 47.83 24.37 -50.92
CA TRP A 640 47.70 25.01 -49.59
C TRP A 640 47.79 26.54 -49.62
N GLN A 641 48.47 27.11 -50.62
CA GLN A 641 48.60 28.56 -50.79
C GLN A 641 47.25 29.25 -51.05
N ALA A 642 46.31 28.55 -51.72
CA ALA A 642 44.93 29.01 -51.89
C ALA A 642 44.18 29.18 -50.55
N CYS A 643 44.63 28.50 -49.49
CA CYS A 643 44.07 28.57 -48.14
C CYS A 643 44.84 29.52 -47.22
N GLY A 644 45.89 30.19 -47.72
CA GLY A 644 46.73 31.09 -46.92
C GLY A 644 47.62 30.39 -45.90
N ILE A 645 47.81 29.08 -46.01
CA ILE A 645 48.63 28.27 -45.10
C ILE A 645 49.87 27.77 -45.85
N ALA A 646 51.04 27.87 -45.21
CA ALA A 646 52.27 27.31 -45.76
C ALA A 646 52.23 25.77 -45.71
N ALA A 647 52.33 25.11 -46.87
CA ALA A 647 52.40 23.66 -46.95
C ALA A 647 53.67 23.13 -46.25
N ALA A 648 53.48 22.31 -45.23
CA ALA A 648 54.54 21.47 -44.66
C ALA A 648 54.49 20.05 -45.28
N ASP A 649 55.28 19.12 -44.72
CA ASP A 649 55.25 17.72 -45.11
C ASP A 649 53.82 17.12 -45.01
N PRO A 650 53.42 16.21 -45.92
CA PRO A 650 52.08 15.64 -45.94
C PRO A 650 51.58 15.10 -44.58
N ASP A 651 52.41 14.37 -43.84
CA ASP A 651 52.05 13.81 -42.53
C ASP A 651 51.77 14.88 -41.47
N ARG A 652 52.46 16.03 -41.55
CA ARG A 652 52.23 17.17 -40.64
C ARG A 652 50.93 17.88 -41.00
N MET A 653 50.64 18.01 -42.29
CA MET A 653 49.41 18.66 -42.76
C MET A 653 48.15 17.85 -42.42
N VAL A 654 48.21 16.51 -42.43
CA VAL A 654 47.09 15.66 -41.96
C VAL A 654 46.77 15.91 -40.48
N ARG A 655 47.80 16.00 -39.62
CA ARG A 655 47.62 16.33 -38.18
C ARG A 655 47.12 17.76 -37.98
N TRP A 656 47.55 18.68 -38.83
CA TRP A 656 47.10 20.05 -38.83
C TRP A 656 45.59 20.13 -39.13
N ILE A 657 45.10 19.42 -40.15
CA ILE A 657 43.66 19.34 -40.47
C ILE A 657 42.87 18.78 -39.30
N ALA A 658 43.32 17.66 -38.72
CA ALA A 658 42.63 17.06 -37.56
C ALA A 658 42.53 18.04 -36.38
N THR A 659 43.58 18.84 -36.14
CA THR A 659 43.59 19.86 -35.08
C THR A 659 42.67 21.05 -35.44
N HIS A 660 42.58 21.42 -36.71
CA HIS A 660 41.67 22.46 -37.21
C HIS A 660 40.21 22.01 -37.11
N THR A 661 39.88 20.77 -37.48
CA THR A 661 38.53 20.20 -37.30
C THR A 661 38.11 20.20 -35.83
N GLN A 662 39.00 19.78 -34.93
CA GLN A 662 38.74 19.83 -33.48
C GLN A 662 38.54 21.27 -32.96
N LEU A 663 39.24 22.26 -33.53
CA LEU A 663 39.05 23.66 -33.18
C LEU A 663 37.70 24.16 -33.69
N VAL A 664 37.30 23.84 -34.92
CA VAL A 664 36.00 24.24 -35.50
C VAL A 664 34.86 23.64 -34.68
N GLU A 665 34.92 22.36 -34.33
CA GLU A 665 33.95 21.73 -33.43
C GLU A 665 33.90 22.42 -32.07
N ALA A 666 35.07 22.70 -31.45
CA ALA A 666 35.12 23.38 -30.17
C ALA A 666 34.54 24.81 -30.24
N VAL A 667 34.76 25.56 -31.34
CA VAL A 667 34.20 26.89 -31.55
C VAL A 667 32.69 26.85 -31.74
N LEU A 668 32.15 25.86 -32.46
CA LEU A 668 30.70 25.67 -32.60
C LEU A 668 30.08 25.34 -31.23
N THR A 669 30.67 24.43 -30.46
CA THR A 669 30.19 24.14 -29.10
C THR A 669 30.30 25.36 -28.19
N LEU A 670 31.32 26.20 -28.34
CA LEU A 670 31.43 27.45 -27.57
C LEU A 670 30.29 28.41 -27.91
N HIS A 671 29.88 28.47 -29.18
CA HIS A 671 28.77 29.32 -29.62
C HIS A 671 27.45 28.84 -29.02
N ASP A 672 27.14 27.55 -29.15
CA ASP A 672 25.90 26.95 -28.61
C ASP A 672 25.80 27.15 -27.09
N GLU A 673 26.89 26.90 -26.37
CA GLU A 673 26.93 27.00 -24.90
C GLU A 673 26.84 28.46 -24.44
N SER A 674 27.41 29.40 -25.21
CA SER A 674 27.31 30.85 -24.94
C SER A 674 25.90 31.39 -25.23
N GLU A 675 25.24 30.88 -26.27
CA GLU A 675 23.85 31.22 -26.57
C GLU A 675 22.91 30.72 -25.46
N GLN A 676 23.11 29.48 -25.00
CA GLN A 676 22.38 28.94 -23.85
C GLN A 676 22.61 29.75 -22.58
N GLN A 677 23.84 30.20 -22.31
CA GLN A 677 24.13 31.10 -21.19
C GLN A 677 23.33 32.40 -21.31
N HIS A 678 23.34 33.04 -22.49
CA HIS A 678 22.61 34.28 -22.72
C HIS A 678 21.09 34.10 -22.52
N GLN A 679 20.52 33.00 -23.03
CA GLN A 679 19.10 32.69 -22.87
C GLN A 679 18.71 32.50 -21.39
N LEU A 680 19.57 31.84 -20.59
CA LEU A 680 19.33 31.68 -19.15
C LEU A 680 19.43 33.01 -18.39
N GLU A 681 20.41 33.86 -18.72
CA GLU A 681 20.57 35.19 -18.11
C GLU A 681 19.40 36.14 -18.47
N GLU A 682 18.91 36.08 -19.72
CA GLU A 682 17.73 36.84 -20.15
C GLU A 682 16.46 36.37 -19.43
N ARG A 683 16.27 35.05 -19.28
CA ARG A 683 15.17 34.47 -18.49
C ARG A 683 15.21 34.91 -17.03
N LEU A 684 16.39 34.96 -16.41
CA LEU A 684 16.56 35.48 -15.04
C LEU A 684 16.15 36.96 -14.96
N GLY A 685 16.55 37.77 -15.94
CA GLY A 685 16.17 39.18 -16.02
C GLY A 685 14.66 39.40 -16.15
N VAL A 686 13.99 38.61 -16.99
CA VAL A 686 12.52 38.65 -17.16
C VAL A 686 11.81 38.20 -15.88
N SER A 687 12.30 37.12 -15.26
CA SER A 687 11.74 36.57 -14.01
C SER A 687 11.86 37.58 -12.87
N THR A 688 13.02 38.23 -12.73
CA THR A 688 13.24 39.28 -11.72
C THR A 688 12.29 40.47 -11.90
N LYS A 689 12.07 40.92 -13.14
CA LYS A 689 11.12 42.01 -13.44
C LYS A 689 9.67 41.62 -13.12
N ARG A 690 9.26 40.40 -13.47
CA ARG A 690 7.92 39.87 -13.16
C ARG A 690 7.69 39.77 -11.65
N LEU A 691 8.69 39.30 -10.92
CA LEU A 691 8.60 39.10 -9.48
C LEU A 691 8.53 40.44 -8.73
N LYS A 692 9.31 41.45 -9.16
CA LYS A 692 9.15 42.83 -8.68
C LYS A 692 7.76 43.40 -8.95
N ALA A 693 7.27 43.28 -10.18
CA ALA A 693 5.94 43.78 -10.56
C ALA A 693 4.82 43.13 -9.74
N ALA A 694 4.92 41.83 -9.49
CA ALA A 694 3.95 41.07 -8.68
C ALA A 694 3.96 41.49 -7.20
N ILE A 695 5.14 41.76 -6.62
CA ILE A 695 5.26 42.26 -5.24
C ILE A 695 4.65 43.65 -5.13
N THR A 696 4.95 44.58 -6.06
CA THR A 696 4.40 45.94 -6.03
C THR A 696 2.87 45.94 -6.19
N ALA A 697 2.33 45.17 -7.15
CA ALA A 697 0.89 45.12 -7.38
C ALA A 697 0.12 44.56 -6.17
N ALA A 698 0.68 43.57 -5.48
CA ALA A 698 0.06 42.97 -4.30
C ALA A 698 0.26 43.78 -3.00
N ALA A 699 1.26 44.67 -2.97
CA ALA A 699 1.49 45.60 -1.86
C ALA A 699 0.52 46.79 -1.90
N ASP A 700 0.14 47.24 -3.10
CA ASP A 700 -0.83 48.34 -3.28
C ASP A 700 -2.27 47.95 -2.87
N ASP A 701 -2.65 46.67 -2.98
CA ASP A 701 -3.95 46.14 -2.53
C ASP A 701 -4.05 45.96 -1.00
N ALA A 702 -2.92 46.02 -0.27
CA ALA A 702 -2.87 45.90 1.18
C ALA A 702 -2.63 47.28 1.81
N GLU A 703 -3.67 47.99 2.26
CA GLU A 703 -3.56 49.31 2.89
C GLU A 703 -2.64 49.31 4.14
N LYS A 704 -1.35 49.57 3.92
CA LYS A 704 -0.46 50.54 4.58
C LYS A 704 0.98 50.32 4.10
N PRO A 705 1.71 51.39 3.71
CA PRO A 705 3.08 51.26 3.25
C PRO A 705 3.99 50.87 4.42
N CYS A 706 4.74 49.79 4.26
CA CYS A 706 5.94 49.58 5.07
C CYS A 706 6.98 50.62 4.64
N ASP A 707 7.37 51.49 5.57
CA ASP A 707 8.56 52.31 5.50
C ASP A 707 9.77 51.43 5.13
N GLY A 708 10.28 51.61 3.92
CA GLY A 708 11.37 50.83 3.38
C GLY A 708 11.52 51.10 1.89
N SER A 709 12.15 52.23 1.56
CA SER A 709 12.47 52.66 0.21
C SER A 709 12.97 51.51 -0.67
N LEU A 710 12.18 51.13 -1.67
CA LEU A 710 12.64 50.30 -2.79
C LEU A 710 13.56 51.17 -3.66
N SER A 711 14.86 51.18 -3.34
CA SER A 711 15.86 51.89 -4.14
C SER A 711 15.95 51.26 -5.54
N GLU A 712 15.83 52.09 -6.57
CA GLU A 712 15.73 51.74 -8.00
C GLU A 712 16.97 51.07 -8.63
N ASN A 713 18.02 50.76 -7.89
CA ASN A 713 19.25 50.17 -8.45
C ASN A 713 19.49 48.75 -7.96
N VAL A 714 19.03 47.78 -8.74
CA VAL A 714 19.21 46.35 -8.48
C VAL A 714 19.59 45.70 -9.82
N SER A 715 20.90 45.48 -9.99
CA SER A 715 21.48 44.84 -11.17
C SER A 715 22.24 43.55 -10.81
N SER A 716 22.11 43.06 -9.57
CA SER A 716 22.87 41.91 -9.09
C SER A 716 22.02 40.62 -9.03
N PRO A 717 22.61 39.43 -9.29
CA PRO A 717 21.94 38.14 -9.13
C PRO A 717 21.54 37.79 -7.69
N GLU A 718 22.20 38.39 -6.68
CA GLU A 718 21.91 38.15 -5.26
C GLU A 718 20.57 38.76 -4.82
N ASP A 719 20.04 39.71 -5.59
CA ASP A 719 18.74 40.34 -5.31
C ASP A 719 17.54 39.45 -5.66
N PHE A 720 17.70 38.42 -6.50
CA PHE A 720 16.58 37.58 -6.95
C PHE A 720 16.07 36.63 -5.86
N ALA A 721 16.96 36.01 -5.09
CA ALA A 721 16.59 35.15 -3.96
C ALA A 721 15.85 35.95 -2.87
N SER A 722 16.35 37.14 -2.53
CA SER A 722 15.68 38.04 -1.58
C SER A 722 14.30 38.48 -2.07
N LEU A 723 14.12 38.76 -3.37
CA LEU A 723 12.82 39.11 -3.93
C LEU A 723 11.87 37.89 -3.90
N TYR A 724 12.37 36.69 -4.21
CA TYR A 724 11.59 35.45 -4.12
C TYR A 724 11.07 35.20 -2.71
N ASP A 725 11.91 35.37 -1.68
CA ASP A 725 11.51 35.23 -0.28
C ASP A 725 10.45 36.25 0.14
N GLN A 726 10.58 37.50 -0.31
CA GLN A 726 9.59 38.55 -0.07
C GLN A 726 8.23 38.21 -0.73
N ALA A 727 8.25 37.73 -1.98
CA ALA A 727 7.03 37.27 -2.66
C ALA A 727 6.41 36.03 -1.98
N ALA A 728 7.23 35.08 -1.51
CA ALA A 728 6.76 33.89 -0.81
C ALA A 728 6.12 34.23 0.55
N ALA A 729 6.71 35.16 1.31
CA ALA A 729 6.16 35.66 2.56
C ALA A 729 4.84 36.42 2.34
N LEU A 730 4.77 37.25 1.29
CA LEU A 730 3.55 37.96 0.91
C LEU A 730 2.44 36.99 0.47
N ARG A 731 2.76 35.97 -0.34
CA ARG A 731 1.83 34.89 -0.71
C ARG A 731 1.23 34.22 0.52
N SER A 732 2.06 33.85 1.50
CA SER A 732 1.59 33.18 2.73
C SER A 732 0.58 34.05 3.49
N ARG A 733 0.89 35.35 3.65
CA ARG A 733 -0.02 36.30 4.33
C ARG A 733 -1.34 36.45 3.60
N LEU A 734 -1.32 36.61 2.28
CA LEU A 734 -2.54 36.74 1.45
C LEU A 734 -3.39 35.47 1.49
N GLN A 735 -2.75 34.30 1.46
CA GLN A 735 -3.43 33.00 1.52
C GLN A 735 -4.11 32.77 2.87
N ASP A 736 -3.47 33.17 3.98
CA ASP A 736 -4.07 33.09 5.32
C ASP A 736 -5.27 34.03 5.47
N THR A 737 -5.17 35.26 4.95
CA THR A 737 -6.29 36.22 4.95
C THR A 737 -7.47 35.72 4.11
N LYS A 738 -7.21 35.18 2.91
CA LYS A 738 -8.26 34.61 2.03
C LYS A 738 -8.93 33.39 2.65
N LYS A 739 -8.16 32.47 3.26
CA LYS A 739 -8.71 31.30 3.98
C LYS A 739 -9.62 31.73 5.13
N ARG A 740 -9.14 32.65 5.99
CA ARG A 740 -9.95 33.17 7.11
C ARG A 740 -11.22 33.84 6.63
N HIS A 741 -11.12 34.65 5.57
CA HIS A 741 -12.28 35.26 4.93
C HIS A 741 -13.28 34.20 4.44
N ASP A 742 -12.83 33.21 3.66
CA ASP A 742 -13.70 32.16 3.10
C ASP A 742 -14.37 31.30 4.20
N ASP A 743 -13.64 30.93 5.24
CA ASP A 743 -14.16 30.16 6.37
C ASP A 743 -15.23 30.95 7.14
N TRP A 744 -14.97 32.23 7.43
CA TRP A 744 -15.93 33.08 8.14
C TRP A 744 -17.14 33.41 7.27
N ASN A 745 -16.96 33.57 5.96
CA ASN A 745 -18.03 33.80 4.99
C ASN A 745 -18.96 32.57 4.90
N ARG A 746 -18.39 31.35 4.85
CA ARG A 746 -19.15 30.09 4.91
C ARG A 746 -19.91 29.94 6.23
N GLN A 747 -19.25 30.22 7.36
CA GLN A 747 -19.90 30.15 8.68
C GLN A 747 -21.02 31.17 8.82
N ARG A 748 -20.83 32.40 8.32
CA ARG A 748 -21.89 33.42 8.26
C ARG A 748 -23.08 32.95 7.44
N ASP A 749 -22.84 32.41 6.23
CA ASP A 749 -23.92 31.98 5.34
C ASP A 749 -24.68 30.77 5.89
N MET A 750 -23.96 29.81 6.50
CA MET A 750 -24.57 28.70 7.22
C MET A 750 -25.48 29.20 8.35
N ILE A 751 -24.97 30.06 9.22
CA ILE A 751 -25.76 30.59 10.35
C ILE A 751 -26.92 31.47 9.85
N ARG A 752 -26.73 32.29 8.80
CA ARG A 752 -27.81 33.09 8.18
C ARG A 752 -28.90 32.22 7.56
N SER A 753 -28.55 31.05 7.02
CA SER A 753 -29.52 30.09 6.48
C SER A 753 -30.28 29.33 7.58
N GLU A 754 -29.61 29.04 8.70
CA GLU A 754 -30.19 28.33 9.84
C GLU A 754 -31.06 29.25 10.71
N LEU A 755 -30.71 30.54 10.83
CA LEU A 755 -31.37 31.48 11.73
C LEU A 755 -32.90 31.60 11.51
N PRO A 756 -33.43 31.73 10.28
CA PRO A 756 -34.87 31.75 10.04
C PRO A 756 -35.57 30.47 10.50
N THR A 757 -34.90 29.32 10.38
CA THR A 757 -35.47 28.04 10.83
C THR A 757 -35.51 27.95 12.36
N LEU A 758 -34.48 28.44 13.04
CA LEU A 758 -34.43 28.52 14.50
C LEU A 758 -35.48 29.51 15.04
N GLN A 759 -35.65 30.66 14.39
CA GLN A 759 -36.67 31.65 14.74
C GLN A 759 -38.09 31.11 14.51
N THR A 760 -38.34 30.48 13.35
CA THR A 760 -39.63 29.83 13.07
C THR A 760 -39.92 28.71 14.07
N ARG A 761 -38.89 27.95 14.47
CA ARG A 761 -39.01 26.92 15.51
C ARG A 761 -39.39 27.55 16.85
N LEU A 762 -38.75 28.64 17.26
CA LEU A 762 -39.13 29.38 18.47
C LEU A 762 -40.59 29.86 18.42
N GLU A 763 -41.00 30.48 17.32
CA GLU A 763 -42.38 30.95 17.14
C GLU A 763 -43.39 29.81 17.18
N SER A 764 -43.07 28.66 16.56
CA SER A 764 -43.94 27.48 16.59
C SER A 764 -44.09 26.90 18.00
N ARG A 765 -43.01 26.84 18.78
CA ARG A 765 -43.05 26.35 20.17
C ARG A 765 -43.76 27.32 21.09
N GLN A 766 -43.66 28.62 20.83
CA GLN A 766 -44.42 29.63 21.54
C GLN A 766 -45.93 29.47 21.28
N LYS A 767 -46.34 29.31 20.01
CA LYS A 767 -47.75 29.03 19.67
C LYS A 767 -48.25 27.73 20.29
N GLU A 768 -47.43 26.69 20.33
CA GLU A 768 -47.76 25.41 20.96
C GLU A 768 -47.95 25.54 22.48
N LEU A 769 -47.16 26.40 23.14
CA LEU A 769 -47.32 26.73 24.55
C LEU A 769 -48.61 27.52 24.81
N ASP A 770 -48.93 28.49 23.96
CA ASP A 770 -50.14 29.29 24.07
C ASP A 770 -51.39 28.41 23.88
N GLN A 771 -51.38 27.48 22.92
CA GLN A 771 -52.45 26.49 22.71
C GLN A 771 -52.56 25.52 23.90
N TRP A 772 -51.43 25.09 24.46
CA TRP A 772 -51.42 24.23 25.64
C TRP A 772 -52.10 24.90 26.84
N HIS A 773 -51.87 26.20 27.04
CA HIS A 773 -52.51 26.96 28.12
C HIS A 773 -54.04 26.99 27.97
N ALA A 774 -54.55 27.11 26.74
CA ALA A 774 -55.99 27.02 26.46
C ALA A 774 -56.55 25.62 26.77
N ASP A 775 -55.88 24.57 26.29
CA ASP A 775 -56.30 23.17 26.49
C ASP A 775 -56.27 22.75 27.98
N TRP A 776 -55.32 23.29 28.75
CA TRP A 776 -55.19 23.03 30.19
C TRP A 776 -56.37 23.63 30.97
N SER A 777 -56.71 24.89 30.68
CA SER A 777 -57.83 25.60 31.32
C SER A 777 -59.16 24.84 31.15
N ASP A 778 -59.44 24.38 29.91
CA ASP A 778 -60.64 23.61 29.60
C ASP A 778 -60.70 22.29 30.38
N ALA A 779 -59.57 21.57 30.47
CA ALA A 779 -59.51 20.25 31.09
C ALA A 779 -59.61 20.27 32.63
N THR A 780 -59.20 21.36 33.29
CA THR A 780 -59.23 21.47 34.76
C THR A 780 -60.55 21.98 35.35
N SER A 781 -61.45 22.49 34.51
CA SER A 781 -62.73 23.12 34.92
C SER A 781 -63.67 22.21 35.75
N ALA A 782 -63.56 20.88 35.65
CA ALA A 782 -64.41 19.91 36.35
C ALA A 782 -63.88 19.47 37.73
N LEU A 783 -62.60 19.69 38.03
CA LEU A 783 -61.92 19.17 39.23
C LEU A 783 -61.73 20.23 40.34
N SER A 784 -61.86 21.52 40.04
CA SER A 784 -61.80 22.60 41.03
C SER A 784 -62.52 23.88 40.55
N GLN A 785 -63.15 24.61 41.48
CA GLN A 785 -63.73 25.94 41.23
C GLN A 785 -62.67 27.07 41.10
N GLU A 786 -61.38 26.77 41.32
CA GLU A 786 -60.26 27.70 41.17
C GLU A 786 -59.48 27.36 39.89
N VAL A 787 -59.41 28.31 38.94
CA VAL A 787 -58.91 28.12 37.56
C VAL A 787 -57.37 28.17 37.45
N ASP A 788 -56.66 28.57 38.51
CA ASP A 788 -55.21 28.85 38.47
C ASP A 788 -54.35 27.88 39.32
N ARG A 789 -54.50 26.56 39.13
CA ARG A 789 -53.62 25.58 39.79
C ARG A 789 -52.61 24.99 38.81
N THR A 790 -51.35 24.90 39.25
CA THR A 790 -50.23 24.36 38.46
C THR A 790 -50.40 22.85 38.20
N PRO A 791 -49.93 22.33 37.05
CA PRO A 791 -50.08 20.92 36.69
C PRO A 791 -49.62 19.91 37.75
N ALA A 792 -48.58 20.23 38.51
CA ALA A 792 -48.05 19.37 39.56
C ALA A 792 -49.08 19.06 40.66
N VAL A 793 -49.87 20.05 41.08
CA VAL A 793 -50.84 19.92 42.19
C VAL A 793 -52.05 19.09 41.78
N VAL A 794 -52.46 19.17 40.51
CA VAL A 794 -53.58 18.38 39.97
C VAL A 794 -53.16 16.92 39.74
N ILE A 795 -51.92 16.66 39.29
CA ILE A 795 -51.38 15.29 39.15
C ILE A 795 -51.25 14.59 40.50
N GLU A 796 -50.79 15.28 41.53
CA GLU A 796 -50.56 14.68 42.86
C GLU A 796 -51.85 14.08 43.46
N LYS A 797 -52.97 14.81 43.33
CA LYS A 797 -54.29 14.31 43.76
C LYS A 797 -54.79 13.14 42.91
N ILE A 798 -54.51 13.13 41.61
CA ILE A 798 -54.83 12.00 40.73
C ILE A 798 -53.99 10.77 41.09
N ALA A 799 -52.71 10.95 41.42
CA ALA A 799 -51.79 9.87 41.80
C ALA A 799 -52.21 9.16 43.09
N GLN A 800 -52.71 9.89 44.09
CA GLN A 800 -53.26 9.31 45.32
C GLN A 800 -54.50 8.44 45.04
N ILE A 801 -55.41 8.91 44.18
CA ILE A 801 -56.60 8.13 43.76
C ILE A 801 -56.19 6.90 42.93
N ASP A 802 -55.17 7.01 42.08
CA ASP A 802 -54.65 5.91 41.27
C ASP A 802 -53.93 4.85 42.12
N ALA A 803 -53.20 5.24 43.17
CA ALA A 803 -52.53 4.32 44.08
C ALA A 803 -53.52 3.39 44.78
N ILE A 804 -54.63 3.93 45.29
CA ILE A 804 -55.67 3.12 45.95
C ILE A 804 -56.43 2.25 44.93
N SER A 805 -56.69 2.79 43.73
CA SER A 805 -57.30 2.04 42.62
C SER A 805 -56.39 0.94 42.05
N ALA A 806 -55.07 1.07 42.17
CA ALA A 806 -54.09 0.05 41.79
C ALA A 806 -54.06 -1.10 42.80
N GLN A 807 -54.11 -0.79 44.10
CA GLN A 807 -54.21 -1.83 45.14
C GLN A 807 -55.51 -2.64 45.03
N GLN A 808 -56.62 -2.01 44.63
CA GLN A 808 -57.87 -2.73 44.33
C GLN A 808 -57.70 -3.72 43.17
N ARG A 809 -57.06 -3.29 42.07
CA ARG A 809 -56.81 -4.13 40.91
C ARG A 809 -55.90 -5.31 41.23
N GLU A 810 -54.82 -5.09 41.97
CA GLU A 810 -53.92 -6.19 42.39
C GLU A 810 -54.65 -7.22 43.26
N ARG A 811 -55.53 -6.77 44.17
CA ARG A 811 -56.34 -7.65 45.01
C ARG A 811 -57.29 -8.51 44.16
N ASP A 812 -57.90 -7.90 43.15
CA ASP A 812 -58.83 -8.59 42.24
C ASP A 812 -58.08 -9.57 41.33
N ILE A 813 -56.87 -9.22 40.86
CA ILE A 813 -56.00 -10.12 40.08
C ILE A 813 -55.62 -11.35 40.89
N LEU A 814 -55.22 -11.19 42.15
CA LEU A 814 -54.93 -12.31 43.05
C LEU A 814 -56.16 -13.22 43.21
N SER A 815 -57.34 -12.62 43.32
CA SER A 815 -58.62 -13.34 43.48
C SER A 815 -59.02 -14.13 42.22
N VAL A 816 -58.77 -13.60 41.02
CA VAL A 816 -58.98 -14.31 39.74
C VAL A 816 -57.93 -15.41 39.54
N ARG A 817 -56.66 -15.16 39.87
CA ARG A 817 -55.55 -16.13 39.76
C ARG A 817 -55.80 -17.38 40.60
N ILE A 818 -56.30 -17.21 41.82
CA ILE A 818 -56.66 -18.32 42.72
C ILE A 818 -57.79 -19.18 42.11
N ARG A 819 -58.71 -18.57 41.35
CA ARG A 819 -59.82 -19.27 40.67
C ARG A 819 -59.35 -20.05 39.44
N SER A 820 -58.58 -19.44 38.54
CA SER A 820 -58.07 -20.10 37.32
C SER A 820 -57.18 -21.30 37.64
N ILE A 821 -56.35 -21.23 38.67
CA ILE A 821 -55.51 -22.37 39.10
C ILE A 821 -56.39 -23.58 39.52
N ARG A 822 -57.62 -23.39 40.01
CA ARG A 822 -58.53 -24.51 40.29
C ARG A 822 -59.07 -25.11 39.00
N GLU A 823 -59.61 -24.27 38.11
CA GLU A 823 -60.26 -24.70 36.87
C GLU A 823 -59.29 -25.40 35.89
N ASP A 824 -58.05 -24.90 35.79
CA ASP A 824 -57.04 -25.46 34.90
C ASP A 824 -56.63 -26.88 35.32
N ASN A 825 -56.53 -27.13 36.63
CA ASN A 825 -56.15 -28.43 37.20
C ASN A 825 -57.19 -29.53 36.91
N GLU A 826 -58.46 -29.16 36.85
CA GLU A 826 -59.55 -30.08 36.54
C GLU A 826 -59.57 -30.46 35.05
N THR A 827 -59.24 -29.51 34.16
CA THR A 827 -59.23 -29.73 32.70
C THR A 827 -58.15 -30.70 32.24
N TYR A 828 -56.92 -30.61 32.77
CA TYR A 828 -55.80 -31.49 32.38
C TYR A 828 -56.02 -32.95 32.76
N ARG A 829 -56.70 -33.19 33.87
CA ARG A 829 -57.11 -34.55 34.25
C ARG A 829 -58.00 -35.17 33.17
N GLY A 830 -58.89 -34.38 32.57
CA GLY A 830 -59.74 -34.80 31.46
C GLY A 830 -58.98 -35.07 30.16
N ASP A 831 -57.93 -34.31 29.86
CA ASP A 831 -57.13 -34.49 28.64
C ASP A 831 -56.29 -35.77 28.66
N VAL A 832 -55.65 -36.09 29.79
CA VAL A 832 -54.84 -37.33 29.89
C VAL A 832 -55.72 -38.57 29.84
N GLN A 833 -56.91 -38.53 30.45
CA GLN A 833 -57.86 -39.64 30.38
C GLN A 833 -58.28 -39.94 28.94
N ARG A 834 -58.49 -38.90 28.11
CA ARG A 834 -58.92 -39.02 26.71
C ARG A 834 -57.87 -39.70 25.82
N LEU A 835 -56.60 -39.35 25.95
CA LEU A 835 -55.52 -39.91 25.12
C LEU A 835 -55.24 -41.38 25.46
N VAL A 836 -55.39 -41.74 26.74
CA VAL A 836 -55.24 -43.12 27.20
C VAL A 836 -56.36 -44.02 26.67
N ASP A 837 -57.59 -43.49 26.60
CA ASP A 837 -58.73 -44.20 26.01
C ASP A 837 -58.58 -44.42 24.49
N GLN A 838 -57.96 -43.48 23.76
CA GLN A 838 -57.74 -43.57 22.31
C GLN A 838 -56.66 -44.56 21.88
N LEU A 839 -55.63 -44.75 22.71
CA LEU A 839 -54.51 -45.68 22.44
C LEU A 839 -54.77 -47.10 23.02
N GLU A 840 -55.98 -47.35 23.54
CA GLU A 840 -56.44 -48.61 24.16
C GLU A 840 -55.54 -49.13 25.31
N ILE A 841 -54.96 -48.23 26.12
CA ILE A 841 -54.06 -48.60 27.22
C ILE A 841 -54.83 -48.68 28.55
N ARG A 842 -54.79 -49.83 29.24
CA ARG A 842 -55.51 -50.01 30.53
C ARG A 842 -54.80 -49.33 31.70
N LEU A 843 -55.50 -48.42 32.39
CA LEU A 843 -55.07 -47.79 33.65
C LEU A 843 -55.40 -48.63 34.89
N PRO A 844 -54.53 -48.66 35.94
CA PRO A 844 -54.89 -49.20 37.26
C PRO A 844 -56.04 -48.37 37.86
N HIS A 845 -57.17 -49.00 38.18
CA HIS A 845 -58.36 -48.29 38.67
C HIS A 845 -58.26 -47.96 40.18
N GLY A 846 -58.57 -46.71 40.55
CA GLY A 846 -59.27 -46.40 41.81
C GLY A 846 -58.59 -45.49 42.85
N SER A 847 -58.33 -44.21 42.56
CA SER A 847 -58.36 -43.13 43.57
C SER A 847 -58.60 -41.75 42.94
N GLY A 848 -59.35 -40.88 43.62
CA GLY A 848 -59.77 -39.56 43.14
C GLY A 848 -58.66 -38.49 43.06
N ASP A 849 -57.37 -38.86 43.09
CA ASP A 849 -56.26 -37.92 43.19
C ASP A 849 -55.46 -37.78 41.88
N VAL A 850 -54.86 -36.61 41.65
CA VAL A 850 -54.15 -36.27 40.39
C VAL A 850 -52.80 -37.00 40.29
N SER A 851 -52.28 -37.51 41.41
CA SER A 851 -51.00 -38.24 41.48
C SER A 851 -50.99 -39.55 40.67
N ASP A 852 -52.15 -40.12 40.35
CA ASP A 852 -52.27 -41.42 39.66
C ASP A 852 -52.04 -41.33 38.14
N VAL A 853 -52.09 -40.13 37.57
CA VAL A 853 -52.07 -39.89 36.11
C VAL A 853 -50.65 -39.69 35.56
N PHE A 854 -49.68 -39.37 36.44
CA PHE A 854 -48.31 -39.01 36.08
C PHE A 854 -47.45 -40.13 35.46
N PRO A 855 -47.51 -41.40 35.92
CA PRO A 855 -46.64 -42.47 35.40
C PRO A 855 -46.94 -42.86 33.94
N VAL A 856 -48.17 -42.66 33.51
CA VAL A 856 -48.72 -43.20 32.24
C VAL A 856 -48.25 -42.39 31.03
N VAL A 857 -48.22 -41.06 31.17
CA VAL A 857 -47.77 -40.14 30.11
C VAL A 857 -46.28 -40.37 29.77
N LYS A 858 -45.48 -40.83 30.74
CA LYS A 858 -44.04 -41.07 30.56
C LYS A 858 -43.72 -42.31 29.70
N GLU A 859 -44.54 -43.37 29.78
CA GLU A 859 -44.30 -44.61 29.00
C GLU A 859 -44.68 -44.45 27.52
N LEU A 860 -45.74 -43.70 27.23
CA LEU A 860 -46.19 -43.41 25.86
C LEU A 860 -45.13 -42.70 25.01
N PHE A 861 -44.37 -41.78 25.61
CA PHE A 861 -43.32 -41.03 24.91
C PHE A 861 -42.15 -41.90 24.45
N GLN A 862 -41.81 -42.97 25.17
CA GLN A 862 -40.67 -43.84 24.84
C GLN A 862 -40.90 -44.72 23.61
N ARG A 863 -42.14 -45.19 23.38
CA ARG A 863 -42.46 -46.07 22.23
C ARG A 863 -42.47 -45.34 20.89
N MET A 864 -42.72 -44.03 20.90
CA MET A 864 -42.77 -43.19 19.69
C MET A 864 -41.38 -42.97 19.07
N GLN A 865 -40.34 -42.77 19.87
CA GLN A 865 -38.98 -42.51 19.34
C GLN A 865 -38.40 -43.68 18.51
N THR A 866 -38.73 -44.92 18.85
CA THR A 866 -38.22 -46.11 18.15
C THR A 866 -38.71 -46.23 16.71
N GLN A 867 -39.97 -45.88 16.42
CA GLN A 867 -40.58 -46.06 15.09
C GLN A 867 -40.07 -45.04 14.04
N ARG A 868 -39.66 -43.84 14.47
CA ARG A 868 -39.17 -42.78 13.58
C ARG A 868 -37.87 -43.13 12.83
N SER A 869 -37.02 -43.98 13.43
CA SER A 869 -35.71 -44.34 12.87
C SER A 869 -35.78 -45.31 11.68
N ALA A 870 -36.77 -46.20 11.63
CA ALA A 870 -36.89 -47.24 10.61
C ALA A 870 -37.33 -46.71 9.23
N ALA A 871 -38.18 -45.68 9.19
CA ALA A 871 -38.73 -45.11 7.96
C ALA A 871 -37.66 -44.45 7.05
N GLN A 872 -36.58 -43.93 7.64
CA GLN A 872 -35.57 -43.16 6.91
C GLN A 872 -34.62 -44.02 6.05
N GLN A 873 -34.37 -45.28 6.44
CA GLN A 873 -33.44 -46.17 5.73
C GLN A 873 -34.00 -46.71 4.39
N LYS A 874 -35.32 -46.85 4.27
CA LYS A 874 -35.99 -47.45 3.10
C LYS A 874 -35.96 -46.56 1.85
N SER A 875 -35.93 -45.24 2.02
CA SER A 875 -35.94 -44.26 0.92
C SER A 875 -34.66 -44.28 0.07
N THR A 876 -33.50 -44.58 0.68
CA THR A 876 -32.19 -44.46 0.03
C THR A 876 -31.92 -45.59 -0.95
N LEU A 877 -32.35 -46.82 -0.63
CA LEU A 877 -32.11 -48.01 -1.46
C LEU A 877 -32.90 -47.99 -2.78
N GLN A 878 -34.10 -47.37 -2.82
CA GLN A 878 -34.95 -47.33 -4.02
C GLN A 878 -34.31 -46.56 -5.19
N LYS A 879 -33.55 -45.48 -4.92
CA LYS A 879 -32.96 -44.61 -5.95
C LYS A 879 -31.84 -45.27 -6.75
N GLN A 880 -31.15 -46.26 -6.18
CA GLN A 880 -30.01 -46.91 -6.83
C GLN A 880 -30.42 -47.94 -7.88
N LEU A 881 -31.60 -48.55 -7.74
CA LEU A 881 -32.09 -49.61 -8.61
C LEU A 881 -32.53 -49.10 -10.00
N ASP A 882 -33.12 -47.90 -10.04
CA ASP A 882 -33.64 -47.30 -11.28
C ASP A 882 -32.53 -46.93 -12.28
N SER A 883 -31.33 -46.58 -11.81
CA SER A 883 -30.21 -46.17 -12.67
C SER A 883 -29.62 -47.31 -13.51
N VAL A 884 -29.56 -48.53 -12.97
CA VAL A 884 -28.87 -49.66 -13.62
C VAL A 884 -29.74 -50.28 -14.73
N SER A 885 -31.07 -50.23 -14.60
CA SER A 885 -32.01 -50.75 -15.60
C SER A 885 -31.86 -50.08 -16.97
N LYS A 886 -31.61 -48.76 -17.01
CA LYS A 886 -31.58 -47.98 -18.25
C LYS A 886 -30.38 -48.34 -19.14
N GLN A 887 -29.21 -48.59 -18.54
CA GLN A 887 -27.97 -48.85 -19.27
C GLN A 887 -27.99 -50.19 -20.04
N LEU A 888 -28.74 -51.18 -19.54
CA LEU A 888 -28.80 -52.51 -20.16
C LEU A 888 -29.57 -52.51 -21.50
N GLN A 889 -30.54 -51.62 -21.65
CA GLN A 889 -31.41 -51.58 -22.83
C GLN A 889 -30.65 -51.10 -24.09
N ASP A 890 -29.81 -50.07 -23.94
CA ASP A 890 -29.09 -49.45 -25.06
C ASP A 890 -28.08 -50.39 -25.72
N ALA A 891 -27.34 -51.17 -24.92
CA ALA A 891 -26.30 -52.07 -25.43
C ALA A 891 -26.84 -53.21 -26.31
N THR A 892 -28.10 -53.63 -26.10
CA THR A 892 -28.68 -54.78 -26.83
C THR A 892 -29.08 -54.43 -28.27
N GLN A 893 -29.47 -53.18 -28.53
CA GLN A 893 -29.92 -52.73 -29.86
C GLN A 893 -28.77 -52.69 -30.87
N GLN A 894 -27.59 -52.23 -30.44
CA GLN A 894 -26.42 -52.01 -31.29
C GLN A 894 -25.85 -53.29 -31.93
N ALA A 895 -26.01 -54.44 -31.26
CA ALA A 895 -25.53 -55.73 -31.78
C ALA A 895 -26.28 -56.20 -33.03
N SER A 896 -27.58 -55.95 -33.16
CA SER A 896 -28.40 -56.45 -34.27
C SER A 896 -28.15 -55.76 -35.62
N GLU A 897 -27.81 -54.47 -35.62
CA GLU A 897 -27.68 -53.66 -36.85
C GLU A 897 -26.45 -54.06 -37.69
N THR A 898 -25.39 -54.54 -37.03
CA THR A 898 -24.11 -54.87 -37.69
C THR A 898 -24.16 -56.13 -38.55
N ALA A 899 -25.04 -57.09 -38.23
CA ALA A 899 -25.11 -58.36 -38.94
C ALA A 899 -25.69 -58.25 -40.37
N VAL A 900 -26.61 -57.30 -40.61
CA VAL A 900 -27.31 -57.13 -41.89
C VAL A 900 -26.39 -56.53 -42.98
N ALA A 901 -25.40 -55.72 -42.61
CA ALA A 901 -24.55 -55.00 -43.55
C ALA A 901 -23.54 -55.88 -44.29
N LEU A 902 -23.09 -56.99 -43.69
CA LEU A 902 -22.08 -57.90 -44.29
C LEU A 902 -22.60 -58.70 -45.49
N GLN A 903 -23.91 -58.94 -45.59
CA GLN A 903 -24.50 -59.79 -46.63
C GLN A 903 -24.53 -59.12 -48.02
N LYS A 904 -24.70 -57.79 -48.09
CA LYS A 904 -24.80 -57.03 -49.35
C LYS A 904 -23.49 -56.98 -50.16
N LEU A 905 -22.33 -57.11 -49.50
CA LEU A 905 -21.03 -57.04 -50.18
C LEU A 905 -20.72 -58.27 -51.04
N CYS A 906 -21.35 -59.42 -50.79
CA CYS A 906 -21.09 -60.65 -51.56
C CYS A 906 -21.57 -60.56 -53.01
N GLU A 907 -22.64 -59.80 -53.25
CA GLU A 907 -23.33 -59.70 -54.55
C GLU A 907 -22.53 -58.87 -55.59
N GLU A 908 -21.85 -57.78 -55.19
CA GLU A 908 -21.11 -56.87 -56.07
C GLU A 908 -19.87 -57.52 -56.74
N ALA A 909 -19.17 -58.43 -56.06
CA ALA A 909 -17.98 -59.12 -56.60
C ALA A 909 -18.27 -60.47 -57.26
N ARG A 910 -19.56 -60.79 -57.49
CA ARG A 910 -20.05 -62.04 -58.10
C ARG A 910 -19.57 -63.30 -57.35
N CYS A 911 -19.81 -63.37 -56.03
CA CYS A 911 -19.49 -64.56 -55.22
C CYS A 911 -20.58 -64.91 -54.18
N ASP A 912 -20.61 -66.17 -53.72
CA ASP A 912 -21.74 -66.71 -52.93
C ASP A 912 -21.53 -66.70 -51.40
N ALA A 913 -20.34 -66.33 -50.92
CA ALA A 913 -20.00 -66.35 -49.49
C ALA A 913 -18.99 -65.24 -49.14
N PRO A 914 -19.08 -64.61 -47.94
CA PRO A 914 -18.16 -63.55 -47.50
C PRO A 914 -16.67 -63.94 -47.55
N GLU A 915 -16.39 -65.24 -47.50
CA GLU A 915 -15.04 -65.84 -47.52
C GLU A 915 -14.37 -65.81 -48.92
N LYS A 916 -15.13 -65.77 -50.02
CA LYS A 916 -14.60 -65.85 -51.41
C LYS A 916 -14.35 -64.50 -52.07
N LEU A 917 -14.80 -63.40 -51.45
CA LEU A 917 -14.63 -62.02 -51.93
C LEU A 917 -13.17 -61.62 -52.17
N VAL A 918 -12.24 -62.35 -51.55
CA VAL A 918 -10.82 -62.02 -51.50
C VAL A 918 -10.08 -62.35 -52.81
N GLU A 919 -10.41 -63.42 -53.53
CA GLU A 919 -9.61 -63.90 -54.67
C GLU A 919 -9.94 -63.17 -55.99
N VAL A 920 -11.19 -62.73 -56.17
CA VAL A 920 -11.63 -62.00 -57.38
C VAL A 920 -11.09 -60.57 -57.40
N GLU A 921 -11.01 -59.93 -56.23
CA GLU A 921 -10.31 -58.66 -56.04
C GLU A 921 -8.87 -58.74 -56.57
N ARG A 922 -8.16 -59.83 -56.27
CA ARG A 922 -6.73 -59.99 -56.54
C ARG A 922 -6.36 -59.87 -58.01
N ARG A 923 -7.12 -60.47 -58.92
CA ARG A 923 -6.79 -60.54 -60.37
C ARG A 923 -7.13 -59.26 -61.13
N SER A 924 -8.26 -58.62 -60.81
CA SER A 924 -8.66 -57.31 -61.37
C SER A 924 -7.57 -56.26 -61.12
N LYS A 925 -7.09 -56.25 -59.88
CA LYS A 925 -6.06 -55.34 -59.40
C LYS A 925 -4.74 -55.51 -60.15
N GLN A 926 -4.34 -56.75 -60.43
CA GLN A 926 -3.04 -57.07 -61.02
C GLN A 926 -2.84 -56.52 -62.45
N ARG A 927 -3.91 -56.45 -63.25
CA ARG A 927 -3.87 -55.89 -64.62
C ARG A 927 -3.74 -54.37 -64.62
N GLN A 928 -4.60 -53.69 -63.86
CA GLN A 928 -4.57 -52.22 -63.72
C GLN A 928 -3.21 -51.76 -63.21
N GLN A 929 -2.60 -52.54 -62.32
CA GLN A 929 -1.27 -52.29 -61.77
C GLN A 929 -0.17 -52.26 -62.83
N LEU A 930 -0.16 -53.16 -63.82
CA LEU A 930 0.91 -53.23 -64.81
C LEU A 930 0.84 -52.10 -65.86
N GLU A 931 -0.35 -51.73 -66.34
CA GLU A 931 -0.52 -50.62 -67.29
C GLU A 931 -0.15 -49.28 -66.67
N ALA A 932 -0.60 -49.06 -65.44
CA ALA A 932 -0.17 -47.93 -64.63
C ALA A 932 1.36 -47.95 -64.43
N SER A 933 1.95 -49.13 -64.18
CA SER A 933 3.40 -49.28 -63.98
C SER A 933 4.22 -48.82 -65.17
N ARG A 934 3.88 -49.17 -66.43
CA ARG A 934 4.67 -48.75 -67.60
C ARG A 934 4.70 -47.23 -67.79
N LYS A 935 3.54 -46.58 -67.77
CA LYS A 935 3.46 -45.11 -67.89
C LYS A 935 4.19 -44.42 -66.73
N SER A 936 4.03 -44.98 -65.53
CA SER A 936 4.73 -44.50 -64.35
C SER A 936 6.25 -44.59 -64.52
N LEU A 937 6.78 -45.71 -65.04
CA LEU A 937 8.23 -45.91 -65.23
C LEU A 937 8.86 -44.91 -66.22
N GLU A 938 8.17 -44.57 -67.31
CA GLU A 938 8.65 -43.58 -68.30
C GLU A 938 8.67 -42.16 -67.75
N GLU A 939 7.62 -41.80 -67.01
CA GLU A 939 7.53 -40.50 -66.34
C GLU A 939 8.57 -40.40 -65.22
N GLN A 940 8.79 -41.48 -64.46
CA GLN A 940 9.83 -41.58 -63.44
C GLN A 940 11.23 -41.37 -64.04
N LEU A 941 11.59 -42.04 -65.13
CA LEU A 941 12.91 -41.88 -65.74
C LEU A 941 13.14 -40.46 -66.29
N ARG A 942 12.09 -39.81 -66.84
CA ARG A 942 12.16 -38.44 -67.34
C ARG A 942 12.34 -37.41 -66.23
N ILE A 943 11.68 -37.63 -65.09
CA ILE A 943 11.84 -36.80 -63.89
C ILE A 943 13.28 -36.93 -63.35
N LEU A 944 13.85 -38.14 -63.36
CA LEU A 944 15.20 -38.40 -62.84
C LEU A 944 16.32 -37.79 -63.71
N ALA A 945 16.11 -37.65 -65.03
CA ALA A 945 17.11 -37.12 -65.96
C ALA A 945 17.35 -35.60 -65.90
N ASN A 946 16.47 -34.84 -65.23
CA ASN A 946 16.60 -33.41 -64.91
C ASN A 946 17.22 -32.53 -66.04
N HIS A 947 16.54 -32.47 -67.20
CA HIS A 947 16.92 -31.77 -68.45
C HIS A 947 17.98 -32.43 -69.34
N ALA A 948 18.51 -33.61 -69.00
CA ALA A 948 19.23 -34.47 -69.93
C ALA A 948 18.25 -35.30 -70.80
N SER A 949 18.70 -35.77 -71.98
CA SER A 949 17.90 -36.72 -72.76
C SER A 949 17.82 -38.09 -72.05
N ILE A 950 16.66 -38.75 -72.11
CA ILE A 950 16.44 -40.06 -71.46
C ILE A 950 17.52 -41.06 -71.90
N ASP A 951 17.88 -41.07 -73.18
CA ASP A 951 18.92 -41.96 -73.71
C ASP A 951 20.33 -41.66 -73.15
N LYS A 952 20.68 -40.39 -72.95
CA LYS A 952 21.98 -40.01 -72.36
C LYS A 952 22.03 -40.35 -70.87
N PHE A 953 20.93 -40.14 -70.14
CA PHE A 953 20.81 -40.49 -68.74
C PHE A 953 20.84 -42.01 -68.52
N VAL A 954 20.19 -42.80 -69.39
CA VAL A 954 20.27 -44.27 -69.37
C VAL A 954 21.69 -44.76 -69.67
N SER A 955 22.45 -44.08 -70.54
CA SER A 955 23.86 -44.39 -70.79
C SER A 955 24.77 -44.06 -69.59
N ASP A 956 24.53 -42.95 -68.90
CA ASP A 956 25.25 -42.59 -67.68
C ASP A 956 24.98 -43.65 -66.57
N VAL A 957 23.73 -44.12 -66.46
CA VAL A 957 23.30 -45.19 -65.52
C VAL A 957 23.96 -46.54 -65.83
N GLN A 958 24.18 -46.85 -67.12
CA GLN A 958 24.84 -48.08 -67.55
C GLN A 958 26.37 -48.05 -67.37
N SER A 959 26.97 -46.85 -67.30
CA SER A 959 28.43 -46.68 -67.13
C SER A 959 28.89 -46.83 -65.67
N GLU A 960 27.97 -46.73 -64.72
CA GLU A 960 28.22 -46.87 -63.29
C GLU A 960 28.02 -48.32 -62.85
N GLN A 961 28.88 -48.81 -61.95
CA GLN A 961 28.75 -50.18 -61.42
C GLN A 961 27.72 -50.20 -60.28
N PRO A 962 26.66 -51.02 -60.35
CA PRO A 962 25.58 -51.01 -59.36
C PRO A 962 26.05 -51.15 -57.90
N GLU A 963 27.06 -51.99 -57.67
CA GLU A 963 27.66 -52.27 -56.36
C GLU A 963 28.37 -51.04 -55.75
N LEU A 964 28.97 -50.18 -56.59
CA LEU A 964 29.64 -48.96 -56.15
C LEU A 964 28.66 -47.82 -55.91
N VAL A 965 27.54 -47.77 -56.64
CA VAL A 965 26.52 -46.72 -56.49
C VAL A 965 25.80 -46.84 -55.14
N GLU A 966 25.44 -48.04 -54.70
CA GLU A 966 24.80 -48.23 -53.39
C GLU A 966 25.73 -47.82 -52.24
N PHE A 967 27.00 -48.25 -52.28
CA PHE A 967 27.98 -47.86 -51.28
C PHE A 967 28.24 -46.34 -51.26
N GLU A 968 28.37 -45.70 -52.42
CA GLU A 968 28.52 -44.25 -52.50
C GLU A 968 27.28 -43.52 -51.98
N LEU A 969 26.09 -44.06 -52.22
CA LEU A 969 24.84 -43.47 -51.75
C LEU A 969 24.63 -43.60 -50.26
N GLU A 970 24.92 -44.76 -49.67
CA GLU A 970 24.89 -44.94 -48.23
C GLU A 970 25.92 -44.03 -47.56
N SER A 971 27.14 -43.97 -48.11
CA SER A 971 28.18 -43.05 -47.63
C SER A 971 27.77 -41.58 -47.75
N LEU A 972 27.22 -41.16 -48.89
CA LEU A 972 26.80 -39.77 -49.11
C LEU A 972 25.55 -39.41 -48.32
N ASP A 973 24.61 -40.34 -48.14
CA ASP A 973 23.40 -40.11 -47.35
C ASP A 973 23.71 -40.11 -45.87
N ALA A 974 24.55 -41.04 -45.38
CA ALA A 974 25.03 -41.01 -44.00
C ALA A 974 25.81 -39.72 -43.72
N LYS A 975 26.66 -39.26 -44.66
CA LYS A 975 27.36 -37.98 -44.54
C LYS A 975 26.40 -36.79 -44.59
N LEU A 976 25.41 -36.81 -45.49
CA LEU A 976 24.44 -35.72 -45.62
C LEU A 976 23.49 -35.67 -44.42
N GLN A 977 23.04 -36.81 -43.91
CA GLN A 977 22.23 -36.92 -42.71
C GLN A 977 23.05 -36.48 -41.50
N ALA A 978 24.26 -37.01 -41.29
CA ALA A 978 25.12 -36.53 -40.21
C ALA A 978 25.37 -35.01 -40.29
N THR A 979 25.60 -34.46 -41.49
CA THR A 979 25.80 -33.02 -41.69
C THR A 979 24.50 -32.23 -41.50
N ARG A 980 23.33 -32.78 -41.89
CA ARG A 980 22.02 -32.15 -41.68
C ARG A 980 21.55 -32.23 -40.24
N ASP A 981 21.83 -33.32 -39.54
CA ASP A 981 21.54 -33.50 -38.12
C ASP A 981 22.42 -32.55 -37.32
N GLN A 982 23.71 -32.48 -37.63
CA GLN A 982 24.61 -31.48 -37.06
C GLN A 982 24.16 -30.06 -37.40
N LEU A 983 23.73 -29.79 -38.64
CA LEU A 983 23.23 -28.47 -39.04
C LEU A 983 21.93 -28.14 -38.28
N THR A 984 21.02 -29.09 -38.15
CA THR A 984 19.72 -28.92 -37.49
C THR A 984 19.93 -28.71 -36.00
N GLN A 985 20.79 -29.51 -35.37
CA GLN A 985 21.20 -29.38 -33.98
C GLN A 985 21.87 -28.03 -33.76
N THR A 986 22.79 -27.62 -34.64
CA THR A 986 23.46 -26.32 -34.53
C THR A 986 22.49 -25.16 -34.80
N GLN A 987 21.54 -25.28 -35.73
CA GLN A 987 20.50 -24.27 -35.97
C GLN A 987 19.49 -24.20 -34.84
N GLN A 988 19.18 -25.31 -34.18
CA GLN A 988 18.41 -25.36 -32.94
C GLN A 988 19.21 -24.72 -31.80
N GLU A 989 20.50 -25.00 -31.67
CA GLU A 989 21.40 -24.33 -30.74
C GLU A 989 21.40 -22.81 -31.00
N VAL A 990 21.56 -22.36 -32.25
CA VAL A 990 21.47 -20.94 -32.64
C VAL A 990 20.10 -20.36 -32.31
N GLY A 991 19.01 -21.09 -32.59
CA GLY A 991 17.65 -20.66 -32.28
C GLY A 991 17.41 -20.53 -30.77
N VAL A 992 17.87 -21.51 -29.99
CA VAL A 992 17.81 -21.51 -28.52
C VAL A 992 18.66 -20.38 -27.96
N LEU A 993 19.89 -20.19 -28.45
CA LEU A 993 20.80 -19.13 -28.01
C LEU A 993 20.26 -17.73 -28.39
N ARG A 994 19.73 -17.54 -29.60
CA ARG A 994 19.07 -16.28 -30.02
C ARG A 994 17.82 -15.99 -29.22
N HIS A 995 16.97 -17.00 -29.01
CA HIS A 995 15.77 -16.85 -28.22
C HIS A 995 16.12 -16.56 -26.75
N ARG A 996 17.13 -17.24 -26.20
CA ARG A 996 17.64 -16.97 -24.86
C ARG A 996 18.16 -15.54 -24.77
N LEU A 997 18.98 -15.07 -25.72
CA LEU A 997 19.45 -13.67 -25.84
C LEU A 997 18.31 -12.65 -25.98
N GLN A 998 17.26 -12.93 -26.77
CA GLN A 998 16.07 -12.08 -26.87
C GLN A 998 15.26 -12.04 -25.58
N GLN A 999 15.19 -13.15 -24.83
CA GLN A 999 14.57 -13.16 -23.50
C GLN A 999 15.39 -12.36 -22.47
N ILE A 1000 16.71 -12.19 -22.67
CA ILE A 1000 17.55 -11.31 -21.83
C ILE A 1000 17.21 -9.83 -22.07
N ASP A 1001 16.65 -9.48 -23.23
CA ASP A 1001 16.16 -8.13 -23.53
C ASP A 1001 14.78 -7.84 -22.88
N GLY A 1002 14.61 -8.31 -21.63
CA GLY A 1002 13.48 -8.05 -20.76
C GLY A 1002 13.46 -6.61 -20.22
N SER A 1003 13.89 -5.64 -21.02
CA SER A 1003 13.97 -4.21 -20.66
C SER A 1003 12.62 -3.68 -20.19
N ALA A 1004 11.52 -4.13 -20.79
CA ALA A 1004 10.17 -3.76 -20.36
C ALA A 1004 9.85 -4.28 -18.95
N ARG A 1005 10.08 -5.56 -18.66
CA ARG A 1005 9.72 -6.14 -17.35
C ARG A 1005 10.66 -5.70 -16.22
N ALA A 1006 11.96 -5.58 -16.50
CA ALA A 1006 12.93 -5.03 -15.55
C ALA A 1006 12.66 -3.56 -15.25
N SER A 1007 12.22 -2.78 -16.24
CA SER A 1007 11.82 -1.38 -16.07
C SER A 1007 10.51 -1.25 -15.28
N GLU A 1008 9.48 -2.06 -15.60
CA GLU A 1008 8.23 -2.15 -14.83
C GLU A 1008 8.46 -2.53 -13.36
N LEU A 1009 9.35 -3.50 -13.11
CA LEU A 1009 9.71 -3.93 -11.76
C LEU A 1009 10.50 -2.84 -11.03
N SER A 1010 11.42 -2.15 -11.71
CA SER A 1010 12.17 -1.03 -11.12
C SER A 1010 11.26 0.15 -10.76
N GLN A 1011 10.31 0.49 -11.64
CA GLN A 1011 9.31 1.52 -11.39
C GLN A 1011 8.39 1.12 -10.22
N SER A 1012 7.95 -0.14 -10.17
CA SER A 1012 7.14 -0.66 -9.06
C SER A 1012 7.88 -0.64 -7.73
N ILE A 1013 9.18 -0.97 -7.72
CA ILE A 1013 10.03 -0.88 -6.53
C ILE A 1013 10.17 0.57 -6.06
N GLN A 1014 10.33 1.54 -6.96
CA GLN A 1014 10.38 2.97 -6.59
C GLN A 1014 9.05 3.47 -6.02
N LEU A 1015 7.91 3.07 -6.60
CA LEU A 1015 6.59 3.38 -6.06
C LEU A 1015 6.38 2.80 -4.66
N LEU A 1016 6.69 1.51 -4.47
CA LEU A 1016 6.58 0.84 -3.17
C LEU A 1016 7.54 1.45 -2.13
N ALA A 1017 8.74 1.87 -2.54
CA ALA A 1017 9.68 2.56 -1.67
C ALA A 1017 9.15 3.93 -1.22
N GLY A 1018 8.59 4.72 -2.14
CA GLY A 1018 7.98 6.02 -1.80
C GLY A 1018 6.76 5.89 -0.89
N GLN A 1019 5.91 4.89 -1.13
CA GLN A 1019 4.78 4.57 -0.23
C GLN A 1019 5.27 4.15 1.16
N MET A 1020 6.33 3.35 1.23
CA MET A 1020 6.92 2.93 2.49
C MET A 1020 7.54 4.10 3.27
N GLU A 1021 8.24 5.01 2.60
CA GLU A 1021 8.79 6.22 3.25
C GLU A 1021 7.67 7.05 3.91
N HIS A 1022 6.56 7.27 3.18
CA HIS A 1022 5.41 8.00 3.71
C HIS A 1022 4.79 7.30 4.94
N GLU A 1023 4.54 5.99 4.84
CA GLU A 1023 3.95 5.23 5.95
C GLU A 1023 4.88 5.18 7.18
N VAL A 1024 6.20 5.09 6.97
CA VAL A 1024 7.22 5.11 8.04
C VAL A 1024 7.26 6.47 8.73
N GLU A 1025 7.18 7.58 7.99
CA GLU A 1025 7.12 8.92 8.57
C GLU A 1025 5.89 9.09 9.46
N GLU A 1026 4.72 8.69 8.97
CA GLU A 1026 3.47 8.74 9.74
C GLU A 1026 3.51 7.81 10.96
N TYR A 1027 4.07 6.61 10.84
CA TYR A 1027 4.27 5.71 11.98
C TYR A 1027 5.19 6.34 13.03
N ALA A 1028 6.32 6.91 12.63
CA ALA A 1028 7.26 7.56 13.53
C ALA A 1028 6.59 8.72 14.27
N ARG A 1029 5.84 9.57 13.56
CA ARG A 1029 5.09 10.69 14.14
C ARG A 1029 4.12 10.23 15.22
N VAL A 1030 3.27 9.26 14.90
CA VAL A 1030 2.27 8.73 15.85
C VAL A 1030 2.94 8.03 17.03
N LYS A 1031 4.01 7.28 16.79
CA LYS A 1031 4.71 6.53 17.85
C LYS A 1031 5.44 7.46 18.82
N ILE A 1032 6.10 8.50 18.31
CA ILE A 1032 6.75 9.53 19.13
C ILE A 1032 5.70 10.27 19.96
N ALA A 1033 4.56 10.65 19.37
CA ALA A 1033 3.47 11.30 20.09
C ALA A 1033 2.95 10.41 21.25
N ALA A 1034 2.75 9.11 21.01
CA ALA A 1034 2.36 8.17 22.04
C ALA A 1034 3.40 8.05 23.17
N MET A 1035 4.70 7.99 22.83
CA MET A 1035 5.78 7.92 23.82
C MET A 1035 5.87 9.18 24.67
N MET A 1036 5.79 10.37 24.05
CA MET A 1036 5.82 11.64 24.77
C MET A 1036 4.64 11.77 25.74
N LEU A 1037 3.44 11.35 25.31
CA LEU A 1037 2.24 11.36 26.15
C LEU A 1037 2.40 10.42 27.35
N GLN A 1038 2.88 9.19 27.12
CA GLN A 1038 3.10 8.22 28.17
C GLN A 1038 4.15 8.68 29.18
N GLN A 1039 5.26 9.27 28.70
CA GLN A 1039 6.31 9.81 29.56
C GLN A 1039 5.82 11.00 30.39
N SER A 1040 4.97 11.86 29.83
CA SER A 1040 4.37 12.99 30.55
C SER A 1040 3.39 12.53 31.64
N ILE A 1041 2.60 11.49 31.36
CA ILE A 1041 1.71 10.86 32.36
C ILE A 1041 2.54 10.26 33.51
N GLU A 1042 3.63 9.57 33.19
CA GLU A 1042 4.51 8.96 34.21
C GLU A 1042 5.25 10.00 35.05
N HIS A 1043 5.74 11.08 34.45
CA HIS A 1043 6.37 12.18 35.18
C HIS A 1043 5.38 12.84 36.16
N TYR A 1044 4.15 13.11 35.70
CA TYR A 1044 3.09 13.66 36.55
C TYR A 1044 2.72 12.71 37.70
N ARG A 1045 2.74 11.40 37.46
CA ARG A 1045 2.52 10.37 38.48
C ARG A 1045 3.59 10.43 39.57
N GLN A 1046 4.87 10.47 39.18
CA GLN A 1046 6.00 10.44 40.10
C GLN A 1046 6.09 11.70 40.99
N GLU A 1047 5.82 12.88 40.45
CA GLU A 1047 5.84 14.14 41.22
C GLU A 1047 4.71 14.24 42.26
N ASN A 1048 3.57 13.56 42.04
CA ASN A 1048 2.36 13.74 42.85
C ASN A 1048 2.03 12.55 43.78
N GLN A 1049 2.49 11.32 43.49
CA GLN A 1049 2.15 10.14 44.30
C GLN A 1049 2.89 10.04 45.65
N GLY A 1050 4.18 10.39 45.70
CA GLY A 1050 5.03 10.20 46.89
C GLY A 1050 4.53 10.93 48.16
N PRO A 1051 4.27 12.25 48.11
CA PRO A 1051 3.78 13.01 49.27
C PRO A 1051 2.40 12.57 49.77
N VAL A 1052 1.50 12.19 48.86
CA VAL A 1052 0.12 11.77 49.19
C VAL A 1052 0.14 10.40 49.88
N LEU A 1053 0.89 9.42 49.35
CA LEU A 1053 1.00 8.10 49.98
C LEU A 1053 1.66 8.16 51.35
N GLY A 1054 2.70 8.99 51.51
CA GLY A 1054 3.33 9.20 52.81
C GLY A 1054 2.40 9.82 53.86
N ARG A 1055 1.48 10.70 53.45
CA ARG A 1055 0.46 11.27 54.33
C ARG A 1055 -0.68 10.30 54.61
N ALA A 1056 -1.15 9.57 53.61
CA ALA A 1056 -2.16 8.53 53.74
C ALA A 1056 -1.69 7.42 54.70
N ALA A 1057 -0.41 7.03 54.64
CA ALA A 1057 0.19 6.05 55.54
C ALA A 1057 0.08 6.49 57.03
N LYS A 1058 0.30 7.78 57.33
CA LYS A 1058 0.17 8.33 58.68
C LYS A 1058 -1.28 8.30 59.18
N ILE A 1059 -2.22 8.69 58.31
CA ILE A 1059 -3.65 8.69 58.64
C ILE A 1059 -4.16 7.25 58.81
N PHE A 1060 -3.75 6.35 57.93
CA PHE A 1060 -4.12 4.94 57.96
C PHE A 1060 -3.62 4.23 59.21
N ARG A 1061 -2.37 4.51 59.61
CA ARG A 1061 -1.81 4.02 60.87
C ARG A 1061 -2.64 4.43 62.08
N ARG A 1062 -3.14 5.68 62.10
CA ARG A 1062 -3.99 6.19 63.17
C ARG A 1062 -5.39 5.57 63.16
N LEU A 1063 -6.03 5.53 61.99
CA LEU A 1063 -7.38 4.94 61.82
C LEU A 1063 -7.42 3.44 62.07
N THR A 1064 -6.27 2.75 62.01
CA THR A 1064 -6.14 1.33 62.31
C THR A 1064 -5.54 1.05 63.69
N LEU A 1065 -5.39 2.08 64.54
CA LEU A 1065 -4.86 1.95 65.90
C LEU A 1065 -3.50 1.20 65.95
N ASP A 1066 -2.57 1.61 65.08
CA ASP A 1066 -1.23 1.03 64.91
C ASP A 1066 -1.17 -0.41 64.35
N GLU A 1067 -2.29 -1.03 63.95
CA GLU A 1067 -2.32 -2.35 63.30
C GLU A 1067 -1.49 -2.36 62.01
N TYR A 1068 -1.53 -1.26 61.24
CA TYR A 1068 -0.71 -1.04 60.04
C TYR A 1068 0.23 0.16 60.25
N GLN A 1069 1.52 -0.03 59.98
CA GLN A 1069 2.56 0.99 60.22
C GLN A 1069 2.82 1.90 59.00
N GLY A 1070 2.35 1.50 57.82
CA GLY A 1070 2.49 2.29 56.59
C GLY A 1070 1.92 1.61 55.35
N LEU A 1071 2.00 2.32 54.22
CA LEU A 1071 1.51 1.89 52.91
C LEU A 1071 2.68 1.80 51.92
N LYS A 1072 2.67 0.78 51.07
CA LYS A 1072 3.62 0.59 49.95
C LYS A 1072 2.88 0.20 48.68
N VAL A 1073 3.47 0.53 47.55
CA VAL A 1073 3.02 0.04 46.23
C VAL A 1073 3.92 -1.13 45.85
N ASP A 1074 3.34 -2.31 45.67
CA ASP A 1074 4.00 -3.52 45.16
C ASP A 1074 3.44 -3.87 43.77
N THR A 1075 3.99 -4.88 43.10
CA THR A 1075 3.55 -5.29 41.77
C THR A 1075 2.93 -6.68 41.80
N ASP A 1076 1.75 -6.85 41.23
CA ASP A 1076 1.12 -8.15 41.10
C ASP A 1076 1.91 -9.07 40.11
N PRO A 1077 1.63 -10.38 40.06
CA PRO A 1077 2.28 -11.30 39.12
C PRO A 1077 2.05 -10.98 37.63
N ARG A 1078 1.15 -10.05 37.30
CA ARG A 1078 0.82 -9.59 35.95
C ARG A 1078 1.52 -8.26 35.60
N GLY A 1079 2.30 -7.68 36.52
CA GLY A 1079 3.01 -6.42 36.31
C GLY A 1079 2.21 -5.17 36.67
N ASN A 1080 1.04 -5.28 37.30
CA ASN A 1080 0.22 -4.14 37.70
C ASN A 1080 0.54 -3.67 39.13
N PRO A 1081 0.53 -2.35 39.39
CA PRO A 1081 0.75 -1.83 40.73
C PRO A 1081 -0.42 -2.15 41.66
N ILE A 1082 -0.14 -2.68 42.85
CA ILE A 1082 -1.09 -2.97 43.94
C ILE A 1082 -0.69 -2.25 45.22
N LEU A 1083 -1.68 -1.78 46.01
CA LEU A 1083 -1.42 -1.13 47.29
C LEU A 1083 -1.41 -2.15 48.43
N CYS A 1084 -0.35 -2.12 49.24
CA CYS A 1084 -0.13 -3.02 50.36
C CYS A 1084 0.02 -2.24 51.68
N GLY A 1085 -0.67 -2.70 52.72
CA GLY A 1085 -0.47 -2.25 54.10
C GLY A 1085 0.66 -3.03 54.76
N THR A 1086 1.51 -2.35 55.53
CA THR A 1086 2.65 -2.98 56.21
C THR A 1086 2.33 -3.22 57.69
N ARG A 1087 2.47 -4.46 58.17
CA ARG A 1087 2.28 -4.81 59.59
C ARG A 1087 3.62 -4.90 60.36
N PRO A 1088 3.64 -4.59 61.67
CA PRO A 1088 4.87 -4.50 62.47
C PRO A 1088 5.58 -5.83 62.83
N ASN A 1089 5.13 -6.99 62.35
CA ASN A 1089 5.79 -8.26 62.67
C ASN A 1089 7.21 -8.34 62.09
N LYS A 1090 8.07 -9.20 62.69
CA LYS A 1090 9.53 -9.31 62.43
C LYS A 1090 9.97 -9.37 60.95
N ASP A 1091 9.06 -9.70 60.04
CA ASP A 1091 9.31 -9.82 58.59
C ASP A 1091 8.63 -8.73 57.73
N GLN A 1092 8.07 -7.65 58.31
CA GLN A 1092 7.28 -6.63 57.59
C GLN A 1092 6.28 -7.24 56.60
N VAL A 1093 5.33 -8.03 57.10
CA VAL A 1093 4.33 -8.67 56.23
C VAL A 1093 3.52 -7.62 55.50
N GLU A 1094 3.59 -7.65 54.18
CA GLU A 1094 2.83 -6.80 53.26
C GLU A 1094 1.49 -7.46 52.99
N VAL A 1095 0.41 -6.79 53.39
CA VAL A 1095 -0.97 -7.26 53.20
C VAL A 1095 -1.56 -6.50 52.02
N PRO A 1096 -1.85 -7.18 50.89
CA PRO A 1096 -2.49 -6.52 49.76
C PRO A 1096 -3.89 -6.06 50.15
N ALA A 1097 -4.33 -4.94 49.56
CA ALA A 1097 -5.60 -4.32 49.97
C ALA A 1097 -6.82 -5.24 49.82
N ASN A 1098 -6.81 -6.16 48.85
CA ASN A 1098 -7.86 -7.18 48.63
C ASN A 1098 -7.94 -8.25 49.74
N ALA A 1099 -6.96 -8.33 50.63
CA ALA A 1099 -6.93 -9.23 51.78
C ALA A 1099 -7.32 -8.53 53.09
N MET A 1100 -7.73 -7.26 53.04
CA MET A 1100 -8.18 -6.48 54.20
C MET A 1100 -9.67 -6.70 54.46
N SER A 1101 -10.12 -6.51 55.71
CA SER A 1101 -11.56 -6.48 56.02
C SER A 1101 -12.22 -5.23 55.42
N THR A 1102 -13.53 -5.27 55.16
CA THR A 1102 -14.28 -4.16 54.57
C THR A 1102 -14.06 -2.85 55.34
N GLY A 1103 -14.24 -2.84 56.67
CA GLY A 1103 -13.98 -1.64 57.49
C GLY A 1103 -12.51 -1.18 57.54
N THR A 1104 -11.55 -2.02 57.14
CA THR A 1104 -10.14 -1.62 56.98
C THR A 1104 -9.88 -1.06 55.58
N ALA A 1105 -10.54 -1.59 54.55
CA ALA A 1105 -10.53 -1.03 53.19
C ALA A 1105 -11.20 0.35 53.16
N ASP A 1106 -12.29 0.53 53.90
CA ASP A 1106 -12.98 1.81 54.06
C ASP A 1106 -12.09 2.84 54.78
N ALA A 1107 -11.39 2.42 55.84
CA ALA A 1107 -10.40 3.25 56.53
C ALA A 1107 -9.20 3.60 55.63
N LEU A 1108 -8.78 2.68 54.75
CA LEU A 1108 -7.73 2.92 53.76
C LEU A 1108 -8.16 3.95 52.71
N TYR A 1109 -9.38 3.80 52.18
CA TYR A 1109 -9.98 4.77 51.27
C TYR A 1109 -10.10 6.15 51.91
N LEU A 1110 -10.62 6.22 53.14
CA LEU A 1110 -10.70 7.45 53.93
C LEU A 1110 -9.33 8.10 54.13
N SER A 1111 -8.30 7.30 54.44
CA SER A 1111 -6.92 7.78 54.63
C SER A 1111 -6.34 8.40 53.36
N LEU A 1112 -6.57 7.76 52.21
CA LEU A 1112 -6.14 8.24 50.90
C LEU A 1112 -6.88 9.53 50.51
N ARG A 1113 -8.18 9.59 50.79
CA ARG A 1113 -9.01 10.78 50.53
C ARG A 1113 -8.58 11.97 51.38
N LEU A 1114 -8.42 11.78 52.68
CA LEU A 1114 -7.98 12.84 53.59
C LEU A 1114 -6.56 13.30 53.26
N ALA A 1115 -5.66 12.38 52.87
CA ALA A 1115 -4.32 12.74 52.43
C ALA A 1115 -4.30 13.54 51.12
N SER A 1116 -5.17 13.18 50.17
CA SER A 1116 -5.34 13.93 48.91
C SER A 1116 -5.86 15.34 49.18
N ILE A 1117 -6.88 15.49 50.03
CA ILE A 1117 -7.44 16.78 50.44
C ILE A 1117 -6.36 17.61 51.14
N ASP A 1118 -5.63 17.04 52.10
CA ASP A 1118 -4.57 17.71 52.85
C ASP A 1118 -3.40 18.16 51.95
N HIS A 1119 -3.07 17.37 50.92
CA HIS A 1119 -2.06 17.72 49.92
C HIS A 1119 -2.54 18.85 49.00
N GLN A 1120 -3.79 18.82 48.55
CA GLN A 1120 -4.37 19.89 47.73
C GLN A 1120 -4.48 21.22 48.50
N LEU A 1121 -4.89 21.17 49.77
CA LEU A 1121 -4.90 22.31 50.67
C LEU A 1121 -3.50 22.90 50.93
N SER A 1122 -2.41 22.17 50.59
CA SER A 1122 -1.04 22.70 50.64
C SER A 1122 -0.63 23.48 49.37
N ARG A 1123 -1.41 23.38 48.29
CA ARG A 1123 -1.10 23.96 46.97
C ARG A 1123 -2.12 25.01 46.49
N GLY A 1124 -3.22 25.28 47.21
CA GLY A 1124 -4.29 26.18 46.75
C GLY A 1124 -5.25 26.67 47.85
N GLN A 1125 -6.37 27.31 47.44
CA GLN A 1125 -7.40 27.89 48.31
C GLN A 1125 -8.12 26.85 49.18
N ALA A 1126 -8.47 27.21 50.43
CA ALA A 1126 -9.19 26.32 51.34
C ALA A 1126 -10.71 26.37 51.07
N LEU A 1127 -11.35 25.23 50.80
CA LEU A 1127 -12.81 25.12 50.70
C LEU A 1127 -13.38 24.22 51.81
N PRO A 1128 -14.60 24.48 52.31
CA PRO A 1128 -15.20 23.67 53.37
C PRO A 1128 -15.34 22.20 52.95
N LEU A 1129 -14.90 21.31 53.84
CA LEU A 1129 -15.08 19.87 53.71
C LEU A 1129 -16.43 19.47 54.33
N ILE A 1130 -17.27 18.82 53.54
CA ILE A 1130 -18.58 18.35 53.97
C ILE A 1130 -18.57 16.83 54.07
N ILE A 1131 -18.94 16.33 55.24
CA ILE A 1131 -18.91 14.91 55.56
C ILE A 1131 -20.31 14.45 55.97
N ASP A 1132 -20.83 13.40 55.34
CA ASP A 1132 -22.17 12.87 55.58
C ASP A 1132 -22.12 11.39 55.98
N ASP A 1133 -22.38 11.11 57.27
CA ASP A 1133 -22.48 9.76 57.84
C ASP A 1133 -21.29 8.82 57.51
N CYS A 1134 -20.08 9.34 57.35
CA CYS A 1134 -18.91 8.55 56.93
C CYS A 1134 -18.36 7.58 58.00
N LEU A 1135 -18.83 7.65 59.25
CA LEU A 1135 -18.30 6.86 60.38
C LEU A 1135 -19.11 5.59 60.68
N VAL A 1136 -20.18 5.32 59.94
CA VAL A 1136 -21.14 4.23 60.23
C VAL A 1136 -20.51 2.82 60.27
N GLN A 1137 -19.44 2.59 59.51
CA GLN A 1137 -18.76 1.28 59.42
C GLN A 1137 -17.51 1.16 60.31
N LEU A 1138 -17.15 2.22 61.04
CA LEU A 1138 -16.03 2.21 61.97
C LEU A 1138 -16.51 1.83 63.38
N ASP A 1139 -15.72 1.04 64.10
CA ASP A 1139 -15.95 0.82 65.52
C ASP A 1139 -15.71 2.10 66.34
N ASP A 1140 -16.05 2.08 67.63
CA ASP A 1140 -15.98 3.25 68.51
C ASP A 1140 -14.57 3.86 68.61
N ASP A 1141 -13.53 3.02 68.68
CA ASP A 1141 -12.16 3.49 68.86
C ASP A 1141 -11.58 4.04 67.54
N ARG A 1142 -11.92 3.43 66.41
CA ARG A 1142 -11.61 3.98 65.07
C ARG A 1142 -12.39 5.27 64.80
N SER A 1143 -13.63 5.37 65.27
CA SER A 1143 -14.47 6.58 65.17
C SER A 1143 -13.88 7.74 65.97
N LYS A 1144 -13.36 7.50 67.18
CA LYS A 1144 -12.59 8.51 67.93
C LYS A 1144 -11.36 8.98 67.15
N ALA A 1145 -10.57 8.05 66.62
CA ALA A 1145 -9.38 8.37 65.82
C ALA A 1145 -9.71 9.19 64.56
N ALA A 1146 -10.85 8.91 63.91
CA ALA A 1146 -11.35 9.68 62.78
C ALA A 1146 -11.78 11.09 63.18
N LEU A 1147 -12.52 11.23 64.29
CA LEU A 1147 -12.93 12.54 64.84
C LEU A 1147 -11.74 13.43 65.19
N GLU A 1148 -10.68 12.85 65.77
CA GLU A 1148 -9.43 13.59 66.02
C GLU A 1148 -8.73 14.01 64.72
N THR A 1149 -8.77 13.18 63.68
CA THR A 1149 -8.20 13.50 62.36
C THR A 1149 -8.97 14.63 61.69
N PHE A 1150 -10.31 14.65 61.81
CA PHE A 1150 -11.14 15.76 61.34
C PHE A 1150 -10.88 17.04 62.12
N ALA A 1151 -10.71 16.95 63.44
CA ALA A 1151 -10.32 18.09 64.28
C ALA A 1151 -8.96 18.66 63.86
N GLU A 1152 -7.96 17.83 63.54
CA GLU A 1152 -6.67 18.29 63.02
C GLU A 1152 -6.79 18.97 61.66
N LEU A 1153 -7.59 18.40 60.75
CA LEU A 1153 -7.85 18.97 59.44
C LEU A 1153 -8.60 20.30 59.53
N SER A 1154 -9.42 20.48 60.59
CA SER A 1154 -10.17 21.72 60.84
C SER A 1154 -9.27 22.95 61.03
N ASN A 1155 -8.00 22.75 61.38
CA ASN A 1155 -7.02 23.85 61.46
C ASN A 1155 -6.68 24.45 60.08
N ARG A 1156 -6.91 23.71 58.99
CA ARG A 1156 -6.55 24.10 57.63
C ARG A 1156 -7.76 24.42 56.76
N THR A 1157 -8.91 23.81 57.04
CA THR A 1157 -10.16 24.09 56.35
C THR A 1157 -11.35 23.93 57.31
N GLN A 1158 -12.50 24.51 56.99
CA GLN A 1158 -13.71 24.27 57.75
C GLN A 1158 -14.21 22.83 57.52
N VAL A 1159 -14.55 22.10 58.58
CA VAL A 1159 -15.09 20.73 58.50
C VAL A 1159 -16.50 20.72 59.06
N ILE A 1160 -17.45 20.25 58.25
CA ILE A 1160 -18.87 20.14 58.62
C ILE A 1160 -19.27 18.67 58.52
N LEU A 1161 -19.55 18.04 59.66
CA LEU A 1161 -19.93 16.64 59.77
C LEU A 1161 -21.41 16.51 60.12
N PHE A 1162 -22.20 15.94 59.22
CA PHE A 1162 -23.57 15.54 59.46
C PHE A 1162 -23.63 14.11 60.01
N THR A 1163 -24.38 13.91 61.10
CA THR A 1163 -24.61 12.57 61.64
C THR A 1163 -26.01 12.36 62.20
N HIS A 1164 -26.55 11.14 62.03
CA HIS A 1164 -27.81 10.73 62.66
C HIS A 1164 -27.63 9.95 63.98
N HIS A 1165 -26.41 9.57 64.33
CA HIS A 1165 -26.12 8.79 65.54
C HIS A 1165 -25.72 9.70 66.70
N GLU A 1166 -26.53 9.71 67.77
CA GLU A 1166 -26.21 10.51 68.97
C GLU A 1166 -24.91 10.05 69.64
N HIS A 1167 -24.59 8.76 69.51
CA HIS A 1167 -23.32 8.18 69.96
C HIS A 1167 -22.09 8.87 69.38
N VAL A 1168 -22.11 9.36 68.13
CA VAL A 1168 -20.98 10.10 67.54
C VAL A 1168 -20.75 11.43 68.26
N VAL A 1169 -21.83 12.08 68.74
CA VAL A 1169 -21.76 13.29 69.57
C VAL A 1169 -21.14 12.98 70.93
N GLU A 1170 -21.49 11.84 71.53
CA GLU A 1170 -20.93 11.39 72.80
C GLU A 1170 -19.45 11.04 72.67
N LEU A 1171 -19.06 10.34 71.60
CA LEU A 1171 -17.67 10.04 71.27
C LEU A 1171 -16.85 11.33 71.06
N ALA A 1172 -17.38 12.31 70.32
CA ALA A 1172 -16.71 13.60 70.13
C ALA A 1172 -16.50 14.34 71.45
N LYS A 1173 -17.49 14.35 72.35
CA LYS A 1173 -17.37 14.93 73.70
C LYS A 1173 -16.37 14.19 74.58
N ALA A 1174 -16.21 12.88 74.38
CA ALA A 1174 -15.28 12.04 75.13
C ALA A 1174 -13.83 12.15 74.63
N SER A 1175 -13.61 12.37 73.33
CA SER A 1175 -12.27 12.37 72.71
C SER A 1175 -11.71 13.76 72.40
N LEU A 1176 -12.54 14.80 72.25
CA LEU A 1176 -12.10 16.14 71.84
C LEU A 1176 -12.31 17.17 72.96
N ALA A 1177 -11.41 18.16 73.03
CA ALA A 1177 -11.59 19.29 73.94
C ALA A 1177 -12.78 20.18 73.50
N PRO A 1178 -13.58 20.73 74.44
CA PRO A 1178 -14.75 21.57 74.11
C PRO A 1178 -14.45 22.81 73.26
N SER A 1179 -13.19 23.24 73.17
CA SER A 1179 -12.78 24.39 72.35
C SER A 1179 -12.51 24.05 70.88
N VAL A 1180 -12.54 22.76 70.50
CA VAL A 1180 -12.07 22.28 69.19
C VAL A 1180 -13.24 21.97 68.24
N PHE A 1181 -14.45 21.78 68.75
CA PHE A 1181 -15.64 21.50 67.96
C PHE A 1181 -16.90 22.10 68.57
N GLU A 1182 -17.92 22.33 67.75
CA GLU A 1182 -19.24 22.83 68.17
C GLU A 1182 -20.34 21.86 67.71
N VAL A 1183 -21.34 21.62 68.57
CA VAL A 1183 -22.47 20.71 68.27
C VAL A 1183 -23.73 21.50 67.95
N HIS A 1184 -24.29 21.24 66.78
CA HIS A 1184 -25.55 21.81 66.29
C HIS A 1184 -26.63 20.73 66.27
N ARG A 1185 -27.85 21.04 66.74
CA ARG A 1185 -28.97 20.09 66.74
C ARG A 1185 -30.10 20.57 65.81
N LEU A 1186 -30.49 19.73 64.85
CA LEU A 1186 -31.53 19.96 63.83
C LEU A 1186 -32.88 19.33 64.16
#